data_AF-A0A6A6LKX4-F1
#
_entry.id   AF-A0A6A6LKX4-F1
#
_cell.length_a   1.000
_cell.length_b   1.000
_cell.length_c   1.000
_cell.angle_alpha   90.00
_cell.angle_beta   90.00
_cell.angle_gamma   90.00
#
_symmetry.space_group_name_H-M   'P 1'
#
loop_
_entity.id
_entity.type
_entity.pdbx_description
1 polymer ?
#
loop_
_entity_poly.entity_id
_entity_poly.type
_entity_poly.pdbx_seq_one_letter_code
_entity_poly.pdbx_strand_id
1 'polypeptide(L)'
;MVAPPVFDGEDYQVWAVRMEAFLEACDLWDAVEEDYEVPPLPGNPTVAQIKTHKERKTKKSKAKNCLFAAVSSTIFSKIMTLGSAKAIWDFLKNEYKGDERIKGMKVLNLVREFEMQHMKESETVKAYVDRLSGIANKQPYNASVRVMLASLERNVLPDAIIRSLTRLLLAARLRSGYKPSSELQLSDLLNFVHSLKEMPIAIETEEPKAQHYDCLLLSSSWFWAKISSKEDAEKAMLELYCERAQQKMATLFLILDVAGGSLYIAQKYCNYRITGICNSKTQKAFIEEQCRERQLQNVEIIVADISTFEMEGSYDRIFSVEMFEDDVSVVNQWLVNGKHYAQTRICYMAFDFTEFDVVVLLFICLVASRGFLDELIANAAYIGTPGKGILAADESTGTIGKRLASINVENVESNRRAFRELLFCAPGVLQFLSGVILFEETLYQKRLMKYYEAGARFAKWRAVLKIGPTEPSQLAINENANGLARYAIICQENGLVPIVEPEILVDGSHDINRCADVTERVLAACYKALNDHHVLLEGTLLKPNMVTPGSDSPKVKPEVVAEYTVRALQRTVPPAVPAIVFLSGGQSEEEATINLNAMNKLKGKKPWSLTFSFGRALQQSTLKAWAGKEENVKKAQAAFHVRCKANSEATLGAYKGDATWERVLQRVFM
;
A
#
# COMPACT_ATOMS: atom_id res chain seq x y z
N MET A 1 56.65 -14.05 -12.94
CA MET A 1 56.11 -12.83 -12.33
C MET A 1 54.59 -12.91 -12.42
N VAL A 2 53.90 -12.60 -11.32
CA VAL A 2 52.44 -12.48 -11.33
C VAL A 2 52.09 -11.30 -12.24
N ALA A 3 51.18 -11.48 -13.19
CA ALA A 3 50.74 -10.39 -14.04
C ALA A 3 49.90 -9.41 -13.19
N PRO A 4 49.99 -8.09 -13.44
CA PRO A 4 49.13 -7.14 -12.74
C PRO A 4 47.66 -7.45 -13.06
N PRO A 5 46.74 -7.29 -12.09
CA PRO A 5 45.32 -7.43 -12.35
C PRO A 5 44.90 -6.39 -13.41
N VAL A 6 44.23 -6.83 -14.47
CA VAL A 6 43.80 -5.94 -15.55
C VAL A 6 42.42 -5.35 -15.22
N PHE A 7 42.29 -4.03 -15.35
CA PHE A 7 41.05 -3.29 -15.22
C PHE A 7 40.46 -2.97 -16.59
N ASP A 8 39.26 -3.48 -16.83
CA ASP A 8 38.50 -3.25 -18.06
C ASP A 8 37.40 -2.19 -17.92
N GLY A 9 37.20 -1.66 -16.70
CA GLY A 9 36.18 -0.66 -16.39
C GLY A 9 35.10 -1.16 -15.45
N GLU A 10 35.14 -2.43 -15.01
CA GLU A 10 34.17 -3.03 -14.06
C GLU A 10 34.79 -3.28 -12.67
N ASP A 11 33.96 -3.24 -11.64
CA ASP A 11 34.33 -3.58 -10.24
C ASP A 11 35.61 -2.89 -9.73
N TYR A 12 35.73 -1.59 -9.99
CA TYR A 12 36.90 -0.76 -9.62
C TYR A 12 37.32 -0.96 -8.15
N GLN A 13 36.39 -1.14 -7.21
CA GLN A 13 36.72 -1.35 -5.80
C GLN A 13 37.54 -2.63 -5.57
N VAL A 14 37.18 -3.72 -6.23
CA VAL A 14 37.89 -5.00 -6.12
C VAL A 14 39.22 -4.94 -6.84
N TRP A 15 39.24 -4.34 -8.03
CA TRP A 15 40.49 -4.15 -8.77
C TRP A 15 41.46 -3.25 -8.01
N ALA A 16 41.00 -2.13 -7.44
CA ALA A 16 41.83 -1.17 -6.73
C ALA A 16 42.52 -1.83 -5.53
N VAL A 17 41.80 -2.61 -4.72
CA VAL A 17 42.37 -3.36 -3.59
C VAL A 17 43.41 -4.38 -4.08
N ARG A 18 43.12 -5.12 -5.16
CA ARG A 18 44.06 -6.10 -5.71
C ARG A 18 45.31 -5.44 -6.31
N MET A 19 45.14 -4.29 -6.96
CA MET A 19 46.22 -3.57 -7.61
C MET A 19 47.12 -2.85 -6.60
N GLU A 20 46.53 -2.30 -5.54
CA GLU A 20 47.25 -1.74 -4.39
C GLU A 20 48.14 -2.82 -3.75
N ALA A 21 47.56 -3.97 -3.38
CA ALA A 21 48.31 -5.11 -2.85
C ALA A 21 49.41 -5.61 -3.81
N PHE A 22 49.17 -5.56 -5.13
CA PHE A 22 50.16 -5.94 -6.14
C PHE A 22 51.34 -4.94 -6.21
N LEU A 23 51.05 -3.64 -6.15
CA LEU A 23 52.06 -2.58 -6.18
C LEU A 23 52.88 -2.54 -4.89
N GLU A 24 52.26 -2.82 -3.74
CA GLU A 24 52.94 -3.01 -2.46
C GLU A 24 53.90 -4.20 -2.52
N ALA A 25 53.44 -5.35 -3.02
CA ALA A 25 54.28 -6.54 -3.18
C ALA A 25 55.47 -6.32 -4.15
N CYS A 26 55.33 -5.37 -5.07
CA CYS A 26 56.36 -4.99 -6.04
C CYS A 26 57.24 -3.81 -5.57
N ASP A 27 57.02 -3.27 -4.36
CA ASP A 27 57.76 -2.12 -3.80
C ASP A 27 57.65 -0.86 -4.70
N LEU A 28 56.44 -0.64 -5.23
CA LEU A 28 56.08 0.45 -6.15
C LEU A 28 54.99 1.39 -5.62
N TRP A 29 54.29 1.02 -4.54
CA TRP A 29 53.13 1.75 -4.02
C TRP A 29 53.46 3.20 -3.61
N ASP A 30 54.57 3.42 -2.93
CA ASP A 30 55.02 4.75 -2.48
C ASP A 30 55.11 5.77 -3.64
N ALA A 31 55.46 5.29 -4.85
CA ALA A 31 55.54 6.14 -6.05
C ALA A 31 54.16 6.53 -6.61
N VAL A 32 53.09 5.83 -6.23
CA VAL A 32 51.70 6.09 -6.58
C VAL A 32 51.02 6.92 -5.48
N GLU A 33 51.31 6.66 -4.21
CA GLU A 33 50.69 7.33 -3.07
C GLU A 33 51.24 8.75 -2.85
N GLU A 34 52.56 8.92 -2.80
CA GLU A 34 53.18 10.15 -2.30
C GLU A 34 53.60 11.15 -3.41
N ASP A 35 53.67 10.70 -4.67
CA ASP A 35 54.23 11.44 -5.84
C ASP A 35 55.48 12.28 -5.53
N TYR A 36 56.39 11.73 -4.73
CA TYR A 36 57.60 12.41 -4.25
C TYR A 36 58.51 12.90 -5.39
N GLU A 37 59.15 14.07 -5.23
CA GLU A 37 60.16 14.55 -6.18
C GLU A 37 61.52 13.88 -5.94
N VAL A 38 62.28 13.64 -7.01
CA VAL A 38 63.65 13.11 -6.91
C VAL A 38 64.63 14.28 -7.12
N PRO A 39 65.27 14.80 -6.05
CA PRO A 39 66.14 15.97 -6.14
C PRO A 39 67.38 15.69 -7.01
N PRO A 40 67.97 16.72 -7.65
CA PRO A 40 69.20 16.55 -8.42
C PRO A 40 70.36 16.09 -7.52
N LEU A 41 71.28 15.32 -8.09
CA LEU A 41 72.48 14.88 -7.36
C LEU A 41 73.36 16.10 -7.03
N PRO A 42 73.99 16.15 -5.84
CA PRO A 42 74.97 17.17 -5.51
C PRO A 42 76.21 17.04 -6.42
N GLY A 43 77.03 18.10 -6.53
CA GLY A 43 78.16 18.15 -7.47
C GLY A 43 79.25 17.09 -7.30
N ASN A 44 79.27 16.37 -6.17
CA ASN A 44 80.19 15.25 -5.92
C ASN A 44 79.46 14.09 -5.18
N PRO A 45 78.60 13.33 -5.87
CA PRO A 45 77.71 12.37 -5.24
C PRO A 45 78.43 11.05 -4.89
N THR A 46 78.13 10.47 -3.74
CA THR A 46 78.64 9.14 -3.38
C THR A 46 78.00 8.06 -4.24
N VAL A 47 78.66 6.91 -4.41
CA VAL A 47 78.11 5.74 -5.14
C VAL A 47 76.74 5.33 -4.56
N ALA A 48 76.56 5.42 -3.25
CA ALA A 48 75.29 5.16 -2.58
C ALA A 48 74.19 6.16 -2.96
N GLN A 49 74.52 7.46 -3.07
CA GLN A 49 73.58 8.49 -3.52
C GLN A 49 73.20 8.31 -4.99
N ILE A 50 74.15 7.97 -5.86
CA ILE A 50 73.89 7.67 -7.27
C ILE A 50 72.95 6.46 -7.39
N LYS A 51 73.20 5.40 -6.62
CA LYS A 51 72.38 4.18 -6.60
C LYS A 51 70.94 4.48 -6.15
N THR A 52 70.78 5.18 -5.03
CA THR A 52 69.47 5.55 -4.48
C THR A 52 68.69 6.47 -5.42
N HIS A 53 69.37 7.44 -6.03
CA HIS A 53 68.76 8.34 -7.03
C HIS A 53 68.24 7.59 -8.25
N LYS A 54 69.06 6.65 -8.77
CA LYS A 54 68.69 5.80 -9.91
C LYS A 54 67.52 4.87 -9.56
N GLU A 55 67.54 4.28 -8.38
CA GLU A 55 66.47 3.42 -7.87
C GLU A 55 65.14 4.18 -7.76
N ARG A 56 65.15 5.36 -7.12
CA ARG A 56 63.95 6.22 -6.99
C ARG A 56 63.37 6.65 -8.32
N LYS A 57 64.20 7.06 -9.30
CA LYS A 57 63.73 7.37 -10.66
C LYS A 57 63.14 6.15 -11.36
N THR A 58 63.79 4.99 -11.20
CA THR A 58 63.34 3.74 -11.82
C THR A 58 62.00 3.27 -11.25
N LYS A 59 61.79 3.40 -9.92
CA LYS A 59 60.52 3.06 -9.27
C LYS A 59 59.34 3.86 -9.84
N LYS A 60 59.47 5.19 -10.01
CA LYS A 60 58.40 6.02 -10.60
C LYS A 60 58.03 5.57 -12.02
N SER A 61 59.02 5.26 -12.87
CA SER A 61 58.76 4.76 -14.23
C SER A 61 58.15 3.36 -14.23
N LYS A 62 58.58 2.47 -13.32
CA LYS A 62 58.03 1.12 -13.19
C LYS A 62 56.58 1.14 -12.71
N ALA A 63 56.24 1.97 -11.72
CA ALA A 63 54.87 2.13 -11.23
C ALA A 63 53.93 2.61 -12.34
N LYS A 64 54.37 3.62 -13.12
CA LYS A 64 53.62 4.12 -14.27
C LYS A 64 53.38 3.04 -15.34
N ASN A 65 54.43 2.32 -15.74
CA ASN A 65 54.30 1.24 -16.71
C ASN A 65 53.42 0.09 -16.20
N CYS A 66 53.46 -0.18 -14.90
CA CYS A 66 52.61 -1.20 -14.27
C CYS A 66 51.12 -0.81 -14.37
N LEU A 67 50.77 0.44 -14.07
CA LEU A 67 49.39 0.94 -14.23
C LEU A 67 48.93 0.93 -15.70
N PHE A 68 49.81 1.23 -16.64
CA PHE A 68 49.49 1.11 -18.08
C PHE A 68 49.23 -0.32 -18.53
N ALA A 69 49.98 -1.29 -17.99
CA ALA A 69 49.76 -2.71 -18.27
C ALA A 69 48.53 -3.28 -17.55
N ALA A 70 48.09 -2.62 -16.47
CA ALA A 70 46.98 -3.03 -15.63
C ALA A 70 45.62 -2.49 -16.08
N VAL A 71 45.52 -1.90 -17.28
CA VAL A 71 44.25 -1.38 -17.82
C VAL A 71 44.00 -1.87 -19.26
N SER A 72 42.74 -1.93 -19.67
CA SER A 72 42.37 -2.23 -21.06
C SER A 72 42.85 -1.13 -22.02
N SER A 73 42.94 -1.46 -23.32
CA SER A 73 43.36 -0.51 -24.36
C SER A 73 42.48 0.75 -24.42
N THR A 74 41.17 0.60 -24.16
CA THR A 74 40.22 1.71 -24.11
C THR A 74 40.52 2.66 -22.95
N ILE A 75 40.84 2.13 -21.77
CA ILE A 75 41.17 2.95 -20.60
C ILE A 75 42.56 3.56 -20.76
N PHE A 76 43.51 2.81 -21.32
CA PHE A 76 44.84 3.29 -21.65
C PHE A 76 44.81 4.57 -22.48
N SER A 77 43.98 4.64 -23.52
CA SER A 77 43.86 5.87 -24.34
C SER A 77 43.42 7.12 -23.57
N LYS A 78 42.73 6.96 -22.43
CA LYS A 78 42.29 8.07 -21.57
C LYS A 78 43.39 8.53 -20.62
N ILE A 79 44.28 7.63 -20.21
CA ILE A 79 45.32 7.90 -19.19
C ILE A 79 46.72 8.10 -19.77
N MET A 80 46.95 7.74 -21.05
CA MET A 80 48.29 7.73 -21.66
C MET A 80 48.98 9.10 -21.68
N THR A 81 48.22 10.20 -21.60
CA THR A 81 48.74 11.57 -21.55
C THR A 81 49.16 12.02 -20.15
N LEU A 82 48.82 11.26 -19.11
CA LEU A 82 49.08 11.63 -17.72
C LEU A 82 50.56 11.44 -17.35
N GLY A 83 51.10 12.41 -16.62
CA GLY A 83 52.54 12.54 -16.36
C GLY A 83 53.11 11.56 -15.34
N SER A 84 52.40 11.32 -14.23
CA SER A 84 52.85 10.51 -13.09
C SER A 84 51.94 9.31 -12.82
N ALA A 85 52.45 8.32 -12.07
CA ALA A 85 51.68 7.16 -11.65
C ALA A 85 50.53 7.55 -10.71
N LYS A 86 50.74 8.55 -9.85
CA LYS A 86 49.70 9.14 -9.00
C LYS A 86 48.56 9.76 -9.81
N ALA A 87 48.88 10.58 -10.82
CA ALA A 87 47.86 11.20 -11.67
C ALA A 87 46.98 10.16 -12.38
N ILE A 88 47.58 9.04 -12.81
CA ILE A 88 46.85 7.91 -13.40
C ILE A 88 45.92 7.27 -12.36
N TRP A 89 46.43 6.97 -11.17
CA TRP A 89 45.64 6.35 -10.10
C TRP A 89 44.47 7.24 -9.66
N ASP A 90 44.70 8.53 -9.47
CA ASP A 90 43.67 9.49 -9.08
C ASP A 90 42.61 9.69 -10.17
N PHE A 91 43.00 9.67 -11.45
CA PHE A 91 42.05 9.68 -12.56
C PHE A 91 41.14 8.44 -12.53
N LEU A 92 41.73 7.24 -12.42
CA LEU A 92 40.97 5.99 -12.36
C LEU A 92 40.05 5.96 -11.13
N LYS A 93 40.55 6.47 -10.00
CA LYS A 93 39.76 6.64 -8.78
C LYS A 93 38.59 7.58 -9.00
N ASN A 94 38.81 8.77 -9.52
CA ASN A 94 37.72 9.75 -9.68
C ASN A 94 36.69 9.32 -10.73
N GLU A 95 37.13 8.71 -11.83
CA GLU A 95 36.25 8.26 -12.92
C GLU A 95 35.41 7.03 -12.53
N TYR A 96 35.98 6.08 -11.77
CA TYR A 96 35.35 4.77 -11.55
C TYR A 96 34.99 4.45 -10.09
N LYS A 97 35.42 5.25 -9.10
CA LYS A 97 35.02 5.09 -7.69
C LYS A 97 33.56 5.48 -7.42
N GLY A 98 32.89 6.14 -8.37
CA GLY A 98 31.51 6.66 -8.26
C GLY A 98 30.48 6.01 -9.20
N ASP A 99 30.54 4.70 -9.42
CA ASP A 99 29.76 4.01 -10.45
C ASP A 99 28.28 3.72 -10.10
N GLU A 100 27.46 4.79 -10.05
CA GLU A 100 26.01 4.71 -10.30
C GLU A 100 25.66 5.01 -11.77
N ARG A 101 26.50 5.79 -12.47
CA ARG A 101 26.26 6.24 -13.86
C ARG A 101 26.59 5.21 -14.92
N ILE A 102 27.63 4.38 -14.75
CA ILE A 102 28.00 3.35 -15.75
C ILE A 102 27.10 2.12 -15.57
N LYS A 103 26.72 1.77 -14.33
CA LYS A 103 25.63 0.81 -14.05
C LYS A 103 24.30 1.22 -14.70
N GLY A 104 23.91 2.49 -14.59
CA GLY A 104 22.72 3.02 -15.25
C GLY A 104 22.79 2.95 -16.78
N MET A 105 23.95 3.26 -17.38
CA MET A 105 24.15 3.21 -18.83
C MET A 105 24.17 1.77 -19.39
N LYS A 106 24.68 0.79 -18.63
CA LYS A 106 24.64 -0.63 -19.00
C LYS A 106 23.24 -1.22 -18.94
N VAL A 107 22.46 -0.84 -17.92
CA VAL A 107 21.03 -1.18 -17.84
C VAL A 107 20.26 -0.55 -19.01
N LEU A 108 20.51 0.73 -19.32
CA LEU A 108 19.89 1.40 -20.47
C LEU A 108 20.25 0.74 -21.82
N ASN A 109 21.50 0.30 -22.02
CA ASN A 109 21.89 -0.39 -23.25
C ASN A 109 21.26 -1.79 -23.38
N LEU A 110 21.16 -2.56 -22.29
CA LEU A 110 20.48 -3.86 -22.30
C LEU A 110 18.96 -3.72 -22.50
N VAL A 111 18.35 -2.71 -21.88
CA VAL A 111 16.95 -2.34 -22.11
C VAL A 111 16.74 -1.95 -23.57
N ARG A 112 17.65 -1.16 -24.16
CA ARG A 112 17.56 -0.76 -25.58
C ARG A 112 17.79 -1.93 -26.54
N GLU A 113 18.73 -2.84 -26.24
CA GLU A 113 18.93 -4.08 -27.01
C GLU A 113 17.69 -4.99 -26.96
N PHE A 114 17.03 -5.07 -25.81
CA PHE A 114 15.79 -5.83 -25.61
C PHE A 114 14.59 -5.17 -26.30
N GLU A 115 14.44 -3.85 -26.18
CA GLU A 115 13.38 -3.06 -26.82
C GLU A 115 13.45 -3.10 -28.36
N MET A 116 14.65 -3.28 -28.93
CA MET A 116 14.82 -3.45 -30.38
C MET A 116 14.53 -4.89 -30.85
N GLN A 117 14.29 -5.85 -29.95
CA GLN A 117 13.94 -7.23 -30.33
C GLN A 117 12.46 -7.35 -30.69
N HIS A 118 12.20 -7.44 -31.98
CA HIS A 118 10.93 -7.94 -32.52
C HIS A 118 11.16 -9.29 -33.19
N MET A 119 10.14 -10.15 -33.15
CA MET A 119 10.16 -11.39 -33.91
C MET A 119 10.07 -11.04 -35.39
N LYS A 120 11.01 -11.54 -36.19
CA LYS A 120 10.97 -11.31 -37.64
C LYS A 120 9.86 -12.18 -38.26
N GLU A 121 9.25 -11.73 -39.36
CA GLU A 121 8.14 -12.45 -40.00
C GLU A 121 8.50 -13.89 -40.43
N SER A 122 9.77 -14.17 -40.68
CA SER A 122 10.30 -15.49 -41.04
C SER A 122 10.92 -16.28 -39.88
N GLU A 123 10.90 -15.74 -38.65
CA GLU A 123 11.52 -16.36 -37.48
C GLU A 123 10.54 -17.29 -36.76
N THR A 124 11.02 -18.48 -36.37
CA THR A 124 10.22 -19.39 -35.54
C THR A 124 10.25 -18.95 -34.08
N VAL A 125 9.16 -19.20 -33.35
CA VAL A 125 9.04 -18.85 -31.92
C VAL A 125 10.21 -19.43 -31.10
N LYS A 126 10.65 -20.65 -31.42
CA LYS A 126 11.80 -21.28 -30.75
C LYS A 126 13.11 -20.51 -30.99
N ALA A 127 13.39 -20.10 -32.22
CA ALA A 127 14.58 -19.31 -32.54
C ALA A 127 14.55 -17.92 -31.88
N TYR A 128 13.37 -17.30 -31.78
CA TYR A 128 13.19 -16.04 -31.06
C TYR A 128 13.41 -16.20 -29.55
N VAL A 129 12.90 -17.29 -28.95
CA VAL A 129 13.10 -17.62 -27.54
C VAL A 129 14.56 -17.96 -27.24
N ASP A 130 15.26 -18.68 -28.10
CA ASP A 130 16.68 -19.00 -27.93
C ASP A 130 17.54 -17.73 -28.01
N ARG A 131 17.18 -16.78 -28.88
CA ARG A 131 17.84 -15.46 -28.98
C ARG A 131 17.60 -14.59 -27.74
N LEU A 132 16.36 -14.56 -27.24
CA LEU A 132 16.02 -13.90 -25.98
C LEU A 132 16.74 -14.55 -24.79
N SER A 133 16.83 -15.87 -24.77
CA SER A 133 17.52 -16.64 -23.74
C SER A 133 19.03 -16.42 -23.78
N GLY A 134 19.63 -16.23 -24.96
CA GLY A 134 21.04 -15.84 -25.09
C GLY A 134 21.36 -14.47 -24.51
N ILE A 135 20.39 -13.54 -24.51
CA ILE A 135 20.52 -12.22 -23.86
C ILE A 135 20.36 -12.38 -22.33
N ALA A 136 19.41 -13.22 -21.89
CA ALA A 136 19.13 -13.48 -20.47
C ALA A 136 20.23 -14.32 -19.78
N ASN A 137 20.92 -15.20 -20.51
CA ASN A 137 21.95 -16.11 -20.00
C ASN A 137 23.36 -15.49 -19.90
N LYS A 138 23.51 -14.18 -20.15
CA LYS A 138 24.72 -13.49 -19.72
C LYS A 138 24.78 -13.63 -18.18
N GLN A 139 25.83 -14.29 -17.68
CA GLN A 139 26.02 -14.66 -16.27
C GLN A 139 25.77 -13.58 -15.18
N PRO A 140 25.77 -12.26 -15.45
CA PRO A 140 25.47 -11.29 -14.39
C PRO A 140 24.06 -11.38 -13.80
N TYR A 141 23.06 -12.00 -14.44
CA TYR A 141 21.66 -11.93 -13.98
C TYR A 141 21.45 -12.56 -12.59
N ASN A 142 21.97 -13.76 -12.33
CA ASN A 142 21.81 -14.43 -11.02
C ASN A 142 22.61 -13.77 -9.89
N ALA A 143 23.78 -13.19 -10.19
CA ALA A 143 24.54 -12.41 -9.21
C ALA A 143 23.87 -11.06 -8.93
N SER A 144 23.36 -10.41 -9.98
CA SER A 144 22.65 -9.13 -9.88
C SER A 144 21.34 -9.25 -9.10
N VAL A 145 20.58 -10.34 -9.30
CA VAL A 145 19.34 -10.60 -8.55
C VAL A 145 19.63 -10.88 -7.07
N ARG A 146 20.66 -11.67 -6.74
CA ARG A 146 21.06 -11.89 -5.33
C ARG A 146 21.55 -10.61 -4.65
N VAL A 147 22.35 -9.79 -5.34
CA VAL A 147 22.83 -8.51 -4.79
C VAL A 147 21.67 -7.51 -4.66
N MET A 148 20.73 -7.51 -5.59
CA MET A 148 19.54 -6.65 -5.54
C MET A 148 18.59 -7.07 -4.41
N LEU A 149 18.37 -8.37 -4.20
CA LEU A 149 17.62 -8.90 -3.06
C LEU A 149 18.32 -8.58 -1.73
N ALA A 150 19.63 -8.79 -1.63
CA ALA A 150 20.40 -8.43 -0.44
C ALA A 150 20.44 -6.90 -0.17
N SER A 151 20.31 -6.07 -1.21
CA SER A 151 20.22 -4.61 -1.09
C SER A 151 18.81 -4.12 -0.73
N LEU A 152 17.77 -4.87 -1.15
CA LEU A 152 16.37 -4.69 -0.73
C LEU A 152 16.19 -5.04 0.74
N GLU A 153 16.75 -6.17 1.19
CA GLU A 153 16.73 -6.61 2.59
C GLU A 153 17.46 -5.64 3.53
N ARG A 154 18.51 -4.97 3.03
CA ARG A 154 19.31 -4.00 3.79
C ARG A 154 18.83 -2.55 3.65
N ASN A 155 17.72 -2.29 2.95
CA ASN A 155 17.14 -0.96 2.76
C ASN A 155 18.09 0.05 2.07
N VAL A 156 19.00 -0.43 1.21
CA VAL A 156 20.05 0.39 0.55
C VAL A 156 19.59 0.97 -0.79
N LEU A 157 18.50 0.44 -1.37
CA LEU A 157 17.97 0.89 -2.65
C LEU A 157 17.11 2.16 -2.48
N PRO A 158 17.40 3.26 -3.21
CA PRO A 158 16.56 4.45 -3.21
C PRO A 158 15.12 4.14 -3.62
N ASP A 159 14.16 4.68 -2.88
CA ASP A 159 12.72 4.41 -3.03
C ASP A 159 12.20 4.70 -4.45
N ALA A 160 12.82 5.66 -5.16
CA ALA A 160 12.51 5.99 -6.55
C ALA A 160 12.85 4.86 -7.53
N ILE A 161 13.92 4.11 -7.27
CA ILE A 161 14.39 2.98 -8.10
C ILE A 161 13.49 1.77 -7.85
N ILE A 162 13.17 1.47 -6.59
CA ILE A 162 12.24 0.40 -6.21
C ILE A 162 10.88 0.63 -6.89
N ARG A 163 10.34 1.85 -6.80
CA ARG A 163 9.05 2.19 -7.44
C ARG A 163 9.10 2.09 -8.96
N SER A 164 10.21 2.48 -9.59
CA SER A 164 10.35 2.42 -11.05
C SER A 164 10.46 0.98 -11.56
N LEU A 165 11.24 0.13 -10.88
CA LEU A 165 11.38 -1.28 -11.23
C LEU A 165 10.10 -2.07 -10.94
N THR A 166 9.40 -1.75 -9.85
CA THR A 166 8.08 -2.32 -9.55
C THR A 166 7.07 -1.96 -10.64
N ARG A 167 7.03 -0.68 -11.07
CA ARG A 167 6.17 -0.27 -12.20
C ARG A 167 6.53 -0.96 -13.50
N LEU A 168 7.81 -1.20 -13.77
CA LEU A 168 8.28 -1.89 -14.97
C LEU A 168 7.83 -3.37 -14.97
N LEU A 169 8.03 -4.07 -13.86
CA LEU A 169 7.62 -5.48 -13.71
C LEU A 169 6.10 -5.62 -13.77
N LEU A 170 5.36 -4.71 -13.13
CA LEU A 170 3.90 -4.65 -13.23
C LEU A 170 3.45 -4.36 -14.66
N ALA A 171 4.08 -3.42 -15.38
CA ALA A 171 3.75 -3.13 -16.78
C ALA A 171 4.05 -4.32 -17.71
N ALA A 172 5.15 -5.04 -17.49
CA ALA A 172 5.46 -6.27 -18.21
C ALA A 172 4.42 -7.37 -17.93
N ARG A 173 4.02 -7.54 -16.66
CA ARG A 173 3.00 -8.52 -16.27
C ARG A 173 1.61 -8.17 -16.79
N LEU A 174 1.25 -6.89 -16.79
CA LEU A 174 0.00 -6.39 -17.38
C LEU A 174 -0.02 -6.63 -18.89
N ARG A 175 1.10 -6.39 -19.59
CA ARG A 175 1.22 -6.68 -21.03
C ARG A 175 1.18 -8.18 -21.35
N SER A 176 1.70 -9.04 -20.48
CA SER A 176 1.58 -10.50 -20.68
C SER A 176 0.20 -11.03 -20.34
N GLY A 177 -0.47 -10.41 -19.36
CA GLY A 177 -1.76 -10.85 -18.81
C GLY A 177 -2.98 -10.34 -19.57
N TYR A 178 -2.87 -9.21 -20.28
CA TYR A 178 -3.95 -8.66 -21.10
C TYR A 178 -3.76 -8.98 -22.58
N LYS A 179 -4.72 -9.68 -23.15
CA LYS A 179 -4.81 -9.91 -24.60
C LYS A 179 -5.52 -8.74 -25.29
N PRO A 180 -5.28 -8.52 -26.59
CA PRO A 180 -5.84 -7.39 -27.33
C PRO A 180 -7.37 -7.39 -27.45
N SER A 181 -8.04 -8.53 -27.21
CA SER A 181 -9.50 -8.64 -27.25
C SER A 181 -10.06 -9.49 -26.11
N SER A 182 -11.34 -9.26 -25.77
CA SER A 182 -12.10 -10.02 -24.77
C SER A 182 -12.17 -11.51 -25.08
N GLU A 183 -12.27 -11.87 -26.35
CA GLU A 183 -12.39 -13.26 -26.81
C GLU A 183 -11.06 -14.00 -26.64
N LEU A 184 -9.94 -13.35 -26.96
CA LEU A 184 -8.60 -13.89 -26.72
C LEU A 184 -8.30 -13.99 -25.22
N GLN A 185 -8.75 -13.02 -24.41
CA GLN A 185 -8.60 -13.07 -22.96
C GLN A 185 -9.34 -14.27 -22.35
N LEU A 186 -10.57 -14.51 -22.80
CA LEU A 186 -11.38 -15.64 -22.35
C LEU A 186 -10.77 -16.98 -22.82
N SER A 187 -10.29 -17.05 -24.05
CA SER A 187 -9.64 -18.26 -24.60
C SER A 187 -8.36 -18.62 -23.83
N ASP A 188 -7.51 -17.63 -23.53
CA ASP A 188 -6.28 -17.85 -22.75
C ASP A 188 -6.59 -18.33 -21.32
N LEU A 189 -7.63 -17.77 -20.70
CA LEU A 189 -8.11 -18.20 -19.39
C LEU A 189 -8.64 -19.64 -19.40
N LEU A 190 -9.44 -20.00 -20.41
CA LEU A 190 -9.96 -21.36 -20.55
C LEU A 190 -8.85 -22.39 -20.79
N ASN A 191 -7.86 -22.05 -21.63
CA ASN A 191 -6.69 -22.90 -21.86
C ASN A 191 -5.86 -23.10 -20.59
N PHE A 192 -5.67 -22.04 -19.81
CA PHE A 192 -4.99 -22.12 -18.53
C PHE A 192 -5.74 -23.02 -17.52
N VAL A 193 -7.07 -22.84 -17.40
CA VAL A 193 -7.92 -23.70 -16.55
C VAL A 193 -7.85 -25.16 -16.98
N HIS A 194 -7.82 -25.44 -18.29
CA HIS A 194 -7.62 -26.80 -18.79
C HIS A 194 -6.24 -27.34 -18.43
N SER A 195 -5.17 -26.53 -18.56
CA SER A 195 -3.81 -26.96 -18.22
C SER A 195 -3.65 -27.32 -16.74
N LEU A 196 -4.33 -26.60 -15.85
CA LEU A 196 -4.31 -26.88 -14.40
C LEU A 196 -4.90 -28.25 -14.05
N LYS A 197 -5.82 -28.78 -14.86
CA LYS A 197 -6.42 -30.11 -14.63
C LYS A 197 -5.48 -31.27 -14.98
N GLU A 198 -4.47 -31.02 -15.81
CA GLU A 198 -3.53 -32.03 -16.28
C GLU A 198 -2.14 -31.91 -15.62
N MET A 199 -1.93 -30.88 -14.80
CA MET A 199 -0.66 -30.69 -14.08
C MET A 199 -0.55 -31.62 -12.86
N PRO A 200 0.66 -32.13 -12.56
CA PRO A 200 0.90 -32.87 -11.32
C PRO A 200 0.62 -31.99 -10.08
N ILE A 201 0.03 -32.58 -9.04
CA ILE A 201 -0.35 -31.90 -7.78
C ILE A 201 0.88 -31.27 -7.08
N ALA A 202 2.07 -31.86 -7.27
CA ALA A 202 3.35 -31.29 -6.87
C ALA A 202 4.45 -31.69 -7.88
N ILE A 203 5.29 -30.72 -8.28
CA ILE A 203 6.32 -30.86 -9.32
C ILE A 203 7.69 -31.23 -8.71
N GLU A 204 8.02 -30.75 -7.50
CA GLU A 204 9.29 -30.99 -6.80
C GLU A 204 9.07 -31.43 -5.34
N THR A 205 8.68 -32.69 -5.14
CA THR A 205 8.46 -33.28 -3.79
C THR A 205 9.75 -33.72 -3.07
N GLU A 206 10.89 -33.74 -3.77
CA GLU A 206 12.16 -34.24 -3.23
C GLU A 206 13.08 -33.13 -2.66
N GLU A 207 12.96 -31.88 -3.11
CA GLU A 207 13.78 -30.76 -2.61
C GLU A 207 13.53 -30.41 -1.12
N PRO A 208 12.29 -30.40 -0.59
CA PRO A 208 12.03 -30.01 0.81
C PRO A 208 12.61 -30.99 1.83
N LYS A 209 12.86 -32.25 1.43
CA LYS A 209 13.36 -33.31 2.32
C LYS A 209 14.78 -33.05 2.82
N ALA A 210 15.58 -32.25 2.10
CA ALA A 210 16.97 -31.95 2.45
C ALA A 210 17.14 -30.75 3.40
N GLN A 211 16.12 -29.89 3.53
CA GLN A 211 16.19 -28.65 4.34
C GLN A 211 15.34 -28.69 5.62
N HIS A 212 14.60 -29.77 5.85
CA HIS A 212 13.57 -29.85 6.88
C HIS A 212 14.04 -30.01 8.34
N TYR A 213 15.33 -29.87 8.66
CA TYR A 213 15.82 -30.11 10.03
C TYR A 213 16.68 -29.02 10.69
N ASP A 214 16.93 -27.88 10.03
CA ASP A 214 17.71 -26.78 10.66
C ASP A 214 16.98 -25.44 10.83
N CYS A 215 15.73 -25.29 10.35
CA CYS A 215 14.98 -24.03 10.48
C CYS A 215 13.59 -24.19 11.12
N LEU A 216 13.47 -25.02 12.16
CA LEU A 216 12.37 -24.83 13.12
C LEU A 216 12.73 -23.63 13.97
N LEU A 217 12.18 -22.44 13.71
CA LEU A 217 12.02 -21.28 14.61
C LEU A 217 12.08 -19.97 13.81
N LEU A 218 10.93 -19.31 13.60
CA LEU A 218 10.72 -17.85 13.61
C LEU A 218 9.60 -17.42 12.64
N SER A 219 8.32 -17.62 12.97
CA SER A 219 7.26 -16.75 12.39
C SER A 219 5.94 -16.72 13.16
N SER A 220 5.62 -17.71 13.99
CA SER A 220 4.32 -17.73 14.70
C SER A 220 4.22 -16.77 15.90
N SER A 221 5.28 -16.05 16.27
CA SER A 221 5.32 -15.16 17.45
C SER A 221 4.93 -13.70 17.19
N TRP A 222 4.56 -13.30 15.96
CA TRP A 222 4.36 -11.88 15.64
C TRP A 222 2.92 -11.37 15.64
N PHE A 223 1.93 -12.22 16.01
CA PHE A 223 0.52 -11.83 15.88
C PHE A 223 -0.38 -12.06 17.09
N TRP A 224 0.13 -11.98 18.33
CA TRP A 224 -0.75 -11.84 19.52
C TRP A 224 -0.08 -10.97 20.59
N ALA A 225 -0.55 -9.73 20.75
CA ALA A 225 0.06 -8.67 21.55
C ALA A 225 0.09 -8.88 23.09
N LYS A 226 -0.11 -10.11 23.59
CA LYS A 226 -0.13 -10.43 25.03
C LYS A 226 0.50 -11.77 25.39
N ILE A 227 1.22 -12.42 24.47
CA ILE A 227 1.78 -13.75 24.72
C ILE A 227 3.27 -13.62 25.03
N SER A 228 3.66 -14.05 26.23
CA SER A 228 5.00 -13.86 26.81
C SER A 228 6.02 -14.90 26.37
N SER A 229 5.57 -16.04 25.82
CA SER A 229 6.42 -17.18 25.47
C SER A 229 5.93 -17.92 24.22
N LYS A 230 6.86 -18.65 23.59
CA LYS A 230 6.59 -19.47 22.39
C LYS A 230 5.55 -20.56 22.67
N GLU A 231 5.66 -21.22 23.81
CA GLU A 231 4.76 -22.31 24.24
C GLU A 231 3.34 -21.80 24.48
N ASP A 232 3.19 -20.59 25.01
CA ASP A 232 1.88 -19.97 25.22
C ASP A 232 1.20 -19.63 23.88
N ALA A 233 1.97 -19.28 22.84
CA ALA A 233 1.44 -18.95 21.51
C ALA A 233 0.94 -20.21 20.78
N GLU A 234 1.73 -21.28 20.82
CA GLU A 234 1.34 -22.58 20.28
C GLU A 234 0.09 -23.12 21.00
N LYS A 235 0.05 -23.01 22.33
CA LYS A 235 -1.09 -23.41 23.14
C LYS A 235 -2.35 -22.62 22.80
N ALA A 236 -2.26 -21.29 22.70
CA ALA A 236 -3.40 -20.42 22.36
C ALA A 236 -3.94 -20.71 20.95
N MET A 237 -3.06 -20.96 19.98
CA MET A 237 -3.44 -21.37 18.64
C MET A 237 -4.22 -22.69 18.68
N LEU A 238 -3.67 -23.74 19.30
CA LEU A 238 -4.33 -25.04 19.39
C LEU A 238 -5.65 -24.99 20.18
N GLU A 239 -5.74 -24.12 21.18
CA GLU A 239 -6.97 -23.86 21.95
C GLU A 239 -8.08 -23.26 21.08
N LEU A 240 -7.74 -22.32 20.20
CA LEU A 240 -8.66 -21.73 19.23
C LEU A 240 -9.16 -22.74 18.20
N TYR A 241 -8.28 -23.64 17.72
CA TYR A 241 -8.68 -24.75 16.85
C TYR A 241 -9.71 -25.66 17.54
N CYS A 242 -9.51 -25.93 18.83
CA CYS A 242 -10.43 -26.73 19.64
C CYS A 242 -11.80 -26.06 19.85
N GLU A 243 -11.85 -24.76 20.13
CA GLU A 243 -13.11 -24.02 20.30
C GLU A 243 -13.93 -23.97 19.01
N ARG A 244 -13.27 -23.71 17.89
CA ARG A 244 -13.92 -23.56 16.57
C ARG A 244 -14.46 -24.86 16.01
N ALA A 245 -13.94 -26.00 16.44
CA ALA A 245 -14.43 -27.31 16.05
C ALA A 245 -15.83 -27.65 16.61
N GLN A 246 -16.40 -26.79 17.47
CA GLN A 246 -17.75 -26.86 18.04
C GLN A 246 -18.08 -28.22 18.69
N GLN A 247 -17.96 -28.28 20.02
CA GLN A 247 -18.18 -29.49 20.82
C GLN A 247 -19.62 -30.03 20.68
N LYS A 248 -19.77 -31.14 19.95
CA LYS A 248 -20.86 -32.11 20.13
C LYS A 248 -20.23 -33.49 20.21
N MET A 249 -20.76 -34.36 21.08
CA MET A 249 -20.25 -35.73 21.29
C MET A 249 -20.16 -36.48 19.95
N ALA A 250 -18.95 -36.76 19.49
CA ALA A 250 -18.66 -37.65 18.36
C ALA A 250 -17.20 -38.13 18.46
N THR A 251 -16.89 -39.35 18.01
CA THR A 251 -15.95 -40.26 18.71
C THR A 251 -14.57 -40.36 18.04
N LEU A 252 -14.35 -39.75 16.86
CA LEU A 252 -13.15 -39.96 16.03
C LEU A 252 -12.61 -38.69 15.32
N PHE A 253 -11.32 -38.36 15.48
CA PHE A 253 -10.62 -37.24 14.80
C PHE A 253 -9.49 -37.73 13.87
N LEU A 254 -9.34 -37.13 12.68
CA LEU A 254 -8.15 -37.32 11.81
C LEU A 254 -7.21 -36.11 11.89
N ILE A 255 -5.91 -36.29 12.09
CA ILE A 255 -4.91 -35.19 12.12
C ILE A 255 -3.86 -35.37 11.02
N LEU A 256 -3.68 -34.35 10.18
CA LEU A 256 -2.68 -34.31 9.12
C LEU A 256 -1.45 -33.51 9.57
N ASP A 257 -0.36 -34.25 9.78
CA ASP A 257 1.08 -33.88 9.78
C ASP A 257 1.66 -32.73 10.65
N VAL A 258 1.33 -32.66 11.95
CA VAL A 258 2.22 -32.03 12.96
C VAL A 258 2.21 -32.82 14.27
N ALA A 259 3.39 -33.28 14.72
CA ALA A 259 3.54 -34.09 15.93
C ALA A 259 3.05 -33.39 17.21
N GLY A 260 3.19 -32.07 17.30
CA GLY A 260 2.73 -31.26 18.44
C GLY A 260 1.21 -31.11 18.55
N GLY A 261 0.50 -30.96 17.43
CA GLY A 261 -0.96 -30.80 17.41
C GLY A 261 -1.70 -32.07 17.84
N SER A 262 -1.20 -33.24 17.39
CA SER A 262 -1.79 -34.54 17.72
C SER A 262 -1.78 -34.85 19.21
N LEU A 263 -0.66 -34.58 19.88
CA LEU A 263 -0.50 -34.83 21.31
C LEU A 263 -1.33 -33.86 22.16
N TYR A 264 -1.41 -32.58 21.77
CA TYR A 264 -2.20 -31.59 22.51
C TYR A 264 -3.71 -31.91 22.46
N ILE A 265 -4.23 -32.22 21.27
CA ILE A 265 -5.64 -32.58 21.08
C ILE A 265 -5.94 -33.89 21.83
N ALA A 266 -5.05 -34.88 21.76
CA ALA A 266 -5.19 -36.14 22.50
C ALA A 266 -5.26 -35.96 24.01
N GLN A 267 -4.43 -35.08 24.55
CA GLN A 267 -4.40 -34.79 25.97
C GLN A 267 -5.64 -34.01 26.44
N LYS A 268 -6.15 -33.09 25.61
CA LYS A 268 -7.35 -32.29 25.90
C LYS A 268 -8.63 -33.11 25.77
N TYR A 269 -8.65 -34.08 24.85
CA TYR A 269 -9.83 -34.88 24.49
C TYR A 269 -9.58 -36.37 24.73
N CYS A 270 -9.27 -36.74 25.98
CA CYS A 270 -8.92 -38.11 26.37
C CYS A 270 -10.02 -39.17 26.10
N ASN A 271 -11.28 -38.76 25.95
CA ASN A 271 -12.42 -39.65 25.64
C ASN A 271 -12.66 -39.88 24.13
N TYR A 272 -11.83 -39.29 23.26
CA TYR A 272 -11.99 -39.31 21.81
C TYR A 272 -10.86 -40.12 21.19
N ARG A 273 -11.16 -40.95 20.17
CA ARG A 273 -10.12 -41.66 19.41
C ARG A 273 -9.57 -40.74 18.32
N ILE A 274 -8.25 -40.69 18.19
CA ILE A 274 -7.55 -39.79 17.27
C ILE A 274 -6.68 -40.63 16.37
N THR A 275 -6.85 -40.47 15.07
CA THR A 275 -5.99 -41.07 14.05
C THR A 275 -5.14 -39.97 13.42
N GLY A 276 -3.82 -40.07 13.49
CA GLY A 276 -2.91 -39.20 12.77
C GLY A 276 -2.39 -39.89 11.50
N ILE A 277 -2.24 -39.16 10.41
CA ILE A 277 -1.52 -39.64 9.22
C ILE A 277 -0.24 -38.82 9.08
N CYS A 278 0.88 -39.52 8.90
CA CYS A 278 2.17 -38.90 8.62
C CYS A 278 2.93 -39.67 7.54
N ASN A 279 3.79 -38.99 6.80
CA ASN A 279 4.64 -39.61 5.78
C ASN A 279 5.94 -40.20 6.36
N SER A 280 6.20 -40.00 7.67
CA SER A 280 7.47 -40.33 8.33
C SER A 280 7.35 -41.41 9.41
N LYS A 281 8.17 -42.46 9.29
CA LYS A 281 8.28 -43.53 10.32
C LYS A 281 8.93 -43.05 11.62
N THR A 282 9.87 -42.11 11.53
CA THR A 282 10.56 -41.57 12.72
C THR A 282 9.62 -40.67 13.53
N GLN A 283 8.77 -39.93 12.85
CA GLN A 283 7.73 -39.10 13.48
C GLN A 283 6.68 -39.94 14.19
N LYS A 284 6.23 -41.05 13.56
CA LYS A 284 5.36 -42.03 14.24
C LYS A 284 5.99 -42.54 15.53
N ALA A 285 7.24 -42.99 15.49
CA ALA A 285 7.94 -43.49 16.68
C ALA A 285 8.05 -42.44 17.79
N PHE A 286 8.31 -41.18 17.43
CA PHE A 286 8.34 -40.06 18.39
C PHE A 286 6.97 -39.82 19.03
N ILE A 287 5.89 -39.78 18.23
CA ILE A 287 4.53 -39.57 18.75
C ILE A 287 4.11 -40.74 19.66
N GLU A 288 4.38 -41.98 19.27
CA GLU A 288 4.07 -43.16 20.09
C GLU A 288 4.83 -43.15 21.43
N GLU A 289 6.10 -42.72 21.44
CA GLU A 289 6.85 -42.56 22.69
C GLU A 289 6.24 -41.48 23.59
N GLN A 290 5.89 -40.33 23.03
CA GLN A 290 5.23 -39.25 23.76
C GLN A 290 3.84 -39.66 24.30
N CYS A 291 3.08 -40.46 23.54
CA CYS A 291 1.84 -41.05 24.03
C CYS A 291 2.10 -41.97 25.23
N ARG A 292 3.17 -42.77 25.20
CA ARG A 292 3.56 -43.68 26.27
C ARG A 292 3.95 -42.92 27.55
N GLU A 293 4.79 -41.89 27.42
CA GLU A 293 5.21 -41.04 28.54
C GLU A 293 4.01 -40.31 29.18
N ARG A 294 3.06 -39.86 28.36
CA ARG A 294 1.87 -39.11 28.81
C ARG A 294 0.65 -39.99 29.12
N GLN A 295 0.79 -41.32 29.04
CA GLN A 295 -0.26 -42.32 29.25
C GLN A 295 -1.50 -42.11 28.36
N LEU A 296 -1.31 -41.64 27.13
CA LEU A 296 -2.37 -41.46 26.14
C LEU A 296 -2.59 -42.78 25.36
N GLN A 297 -3.79 -43.33 25.47
CA GLN A 297 -4.18 -44.59 24.78
C GLN A 297 -5.12 -44.35 23.59
N ASN A 298 -5.47 -43.09 23.34
CA ASN A 298 -6.51 -42.69 22.41
C ASN A 298 -5.96 -42.18 21.08
N VAL A 299 -4.69 -42.43 20.77
CA VAL A 299 -4.00 -41.96 19.55
C VAL A 299 -3.49 -43.15 18.74
N GLU A 300 -3.75 -43.13 17.44
CA GLU A 300 -3.28 -44.10 16.46
C GLU A 300 -2.60 -43.35 15.31
N ILE A 301 -1.36 -43.71 14.94
CA ILE A 301 -0.65 -43.05 13.83
C ILE A 301 -0.47 -44.02 12.66
N ILE A 302 -0.96 -43.63 11.49
CA ILE A 302 -0.82 -44.35 10.23
C ILE A 302 0.32 -43.69 9.44
N VAL A 303 1.29 -44.49 9.01
CA VAL A 303 2.36 -44.02 8.13
C VAL A 303 1.92 -44.25 6.70
N ALA A 304 1.49 -43.20 6.02
CA ALA A 304 1.04 -43.25 4.64
C ALA A 304 1.22 -41.89 3.96
N ASP A 305 1.33 -41.92 2.63
CA ASP A 305 1.26 -40.72 1.82
C ASP A 305 -0.22 -40.38 1.59
N ILE A 306 -0.69 -39.27 2.16
CA ILE A 306 -2.09 -38.87 2.08
C ILE A 306 -2.58 -38.67 0.64
N SER A 307 -1.69 -38.36 -0.30
CA SER A 307 -2.04 -38.18 -1.71
C SER A 307 -2.43 -39.48 -2.43
N THR A 308 -2.06 -40.63 -1.85
CA THR A 308 -2.32 -41.97 -2.41
C THR A 308 -3.01 -42.92 -1.43
N PHE A 309 -3.23 -42.47 -0.20
CA PHE A 309 -3.84 -43.28 0.86
C PHE A 309 -5.37 -43.30 0.72
N GLU A 310 -5.92 -44.48 0.45
CA GLU A 310 -7.36 -44.71 0.51
C GLU A 310 -7.78 -44.97 1.97
N MET A 311 -8.71 -44.17 2.48
CA MET A 311 -9.18 -44.27 3.86
C MET A 311 -10.18 -45.43 4.02
N GLU A 312 -9.92 -46.35 4.93
CA GLU A 312 -10.82 -47.49 5.21
C GLU A 312 -12.03 -47.15 6.11
N GLY A 313 -12.09 -45.94 6.69
CA GLY A 313 -13.11 -45.56 7.67
C GLY A 313 -13.58 -44.10 7.57
N SER A 314 -14.77 -43.82 8.13
CA SER A 314 -15.36 -42.49 8.20
C SER A 314 -14.99 -41.77 9.52
N TYR A 315 -14.59 -40.51 9.42
CA TYR A 315 -14.23 -39.67 10.57
C TYR A 315 -15.27 -38.56 10.77
N ASP A 316 -15.61 -38.26 12.03
CA ASP A 316 -16.57 -37.20 12.34
C ASP A 316 -15.99 -35.81 12.02
N ARG A 317 -14.67 -35.66 12.16
CA ARG A 317 -13.94 -34.41 11.95
C ARG A 317 -12.52 -34.68 11.45
N ILE A 318 -12.05 -33.81 10.54
CA ILE A 318 -10.70 -33.82 10.01
C ILE A 318 -10.02 -32.50 10.41
N PHE A 319 -8.85 -32.61 11.03
CA PHE A 319 -7.96 -31.51 11.38
C PHE A 319 -6.73 -31.57 10.47
N SER A 320 -6.53 -30.52 9.68
CA SER A 320 -5.22 -30.23 9.10
C SER A 320 -4.61 -29.09 9.89
N VAL A 321 -3.47 -29.35 10.53
CA VAL A 321 -2.75 -28.34 11.32
C VAL A 321 -1.43 -28.11 10.60
N GLU A 322 -1.44 -27.25 9.58
CA GLU A 322 -0.20 -26.81 8.95
C GLU A 322 0.38 -25.62 9.72
N MET A 323 1.65 -25.70 10.09
CA MET A 323 2.41 -24.48 10.38
C MET A 323 2.80 -23.89 9.02
N PHE A 324 2.05 -22.89 8.54
CA PHE A 324 2.42 -22.17 7.34
C PHE A 324 3.78 -21.50 7.54
N GLU A 325 4.80 -22.01 6.84
CA GLU A 325 6.08 -21.33 6.65
C GLU A 325 5.98 -20.48 5.38
N ASP A 326 6.09 -19.16 5.59
CA ASP A 326 6.22 -18.05 4.63
C ASP A 326 5.07 -17.70 3.63
N ASP A 327 4.77 -16.40 3.61
CA ASP A 327 4.00 -15.58 2.64
C ASP A 327 2.93 -16.27 1.76
N VAL A 328 1.70 -16.37 2.28
CA VAL A 328 0.51 -16.61 1.44
C VAL A 328 0.04 -15.29 0.83
N SER A 329 0.16 -15.16 -0.49
CA SER A 329 -0.39 -14.03 -1.25
C SER A 329 -1.47 -14.51 -2.23
N VAL A 330 -2.69 -13.97 -2.11
CA VAL A 330 -3.76 -14.21 -3.10
C VAL A 330 -3.40 -13.43 -4.37
N VAL A 331 -3.13 -14.13 -5.46
CA VAL A 331 -2.67 -13.55 -6.73
C VAL A 331 -3.86 -13.13 -7.60
N ASN A 332 -4.93 -13.93 -7.63
CA ASN A 332 -6.16 -13.62 -8.38
C ASN A 332 -7.38 -14.31 -7.73
N GLN A 333 -8.58 -13.76 -7.95
CA GLN A 333 -9.86 -14.34 -7.52
C GLN A 333 -10.92 -14.20 -8.62
N TRP A 334 -11.78 -15.20 -8.78
CA TRP A 334 -12.91 -15.18 -9.72
C TRP A 334 -14.10 -15.98 -9.22
N LEU A 335 -15.28 -15.63 -9.73
CA LEU A 335 -16.57 -16.22 -9.34
C LEU A 335 -17.25 -16.75 -10.59
N VAL A 336 -17.52 -18.05 -10.63
CA VAL A 336 -18.17 -18.72 -11.77
C VAL A 336 -19.35 -19.53 -11.23
N ASN A 337 -20.57 -19.20 -11.69
CA ASN A 337 -21.81 -19.86 -11.29
C ASN A 337 -22.01 -19.96 -9.77
N GLY A 338 -21.67 -18.90 -9.03
CA GLY A 338 -21.82 -18.86 -7.57
C GLY A 338 -20.77 -19.68 -6.80
N LYS A 339 -19.83 -20.34 -7.49
CA LYS A 339 -18.66 -20.98 -6.87
C LYS A 339 -17.45 -20.07 -7.00
N HIS A 340 -16.73 -19.94 -5.88
CA HIS A 340 -15.58 -19.06 -5.74
C HIS A 340 -14.29 -19.82 -6.03
N TYR A 341 -13.40 -19.19 -6.80
CA TYR A 341 -12.11 -19.75 -7.18
C TYR A 341 -11.03 -18.68 -6.90
N ALA A 342 -9.90 -19.09 -6.34
CA ALA A 342 -8.78 -18.21 -6.07
C ALA A 342 -7.47 -18.88 -6.51
N GLN A 343 -6.57 -18.08 -7.08
CA GLN A 343 -5.19 -18.45 -7.33
C GLN A 343 -4.33 -17.81 -6.25
N THR A 344 -3.75 -18.61 -5.39
CA THR A 344 -2.76 -18.21 -4.39
C THR A 344 -1.35 -18.49 -4.90
N ARG A 345 -0.39 -17.65 -4.53
CA ARG A 345 1.03 -18.01 -4.60
C ARG A 345 1.32 -18.75 -3.30
N ILE A 346 1.51 -20.05 -3.41
CA ILE A 346 1.93 -20.93 -2.33
C ILE A 346 3.21 -21.61 -2.81
N CYS A 347 4.27 -21.60 -1.99
CA CYS A 347 5.30 -22.62 -2.14
C CYS A 347 4.71 -23.94 -1.67
N TYR A 348 4.13 -24.67 -2.63
CA TYR A 348 3.55 -26.03 -2.60
C TYR A 348 2.18 -26.31 -1.94
N MET A 349 1.44 -27.13 -2.71
CA MET A 349 0.17 -27.85 -2.48
C MET A 349 -1.13 -27.04 -2.50
N ALA A 350 -1.85 -27.14 -3.64
CA ALA A 350 -3.29 -26.90 -3.69
C ALA A 350 -3.99 -28.26 -3.70
N PHE A 351 -4.78 -28.55 -2.66
CA PHE A 351 -5.64 -29.73 -2.60
C PHE A 351 -6.99 -29.45 -3.28
N ASP A 352 -7.43 -30.38 -4.14
CA ASP A 352 -8.78 -30.43 -4.71
C ASP A 352 -9.51 -31.60 -4.06
N PHE A 353 -10.46 -31.33 -3.14
CA PHE A 353 -11.41 -32.32 -2.66
C PHE A 353 -12.77 -32.01 -3.26
N THR A 354 -13.11 -32.72 -4.33
CA THR A 354 -14.48 -32.82 -4.81
C THR A 354 -15.17 -33.95 -4.04
N GLU A 355 -16.32 -33.62 -3.45
CA GLU A 355 -17.28 -34.54 -2.83
C GLU A 355 -16.93 -35.15 -1.45
N PHE A 356 -16.74 -34.36 -0.40
CA PHE A 356 -17.19 -34.72 0.97
C PHE A 356 -17.44 -33.43 1.77
N ASP A 357 -18.39 -33.45 2.71
CA ASP A 357 -18.64 -32.37 3.69
C ASP A 357 -17.46 -32.24 4.68
N VAL A 358 -16.31 -31.82 4.17
CA VAL A 358 -15.09 -31.56 4.93
C VAL A 358 -14.91 -30.05 5.02
N VAL A 359 -15.11 -29.53 6.23
CA VAL A 359 -14.84 -28.14 6.61
C VAL A 359 -13.33 -27.91 6.58
N VAL A 360 -12.74 -27.83 5.38
CA VAL A 360 -11.38 -27.35 5.18
C VAL A 360 -11.41 -25.85 5.42
N LEU A 361 -10.66 -25.41 6.43
CA LEU A 361 -10.53 -24.04 6.92
C LEU A 361 -9.85 -23.08 5.93
N LEU A 362 -10.31 -23.04 4.66
CA LEU A 362 -10.17 -21.85 3.81
C LEU A 362 -11.00 -20.65 4.33
N PHE A 363 -11.81 -20.88 5.36
CA PHE A 363 -12.59 -19.86 6.06
C PHE A 363 -11.72 -18.90 6.92
N ILE A 364 -10.46 -19.24 7.25
CA ILE A 364 -9.66 -18.41 8.18
C ILE A 364 -9.14 -17.10 7.54
N CYS A 365 -8.76 -17.08 6.25
CA CYS A 365 -8.37 -15.80 5.62
C CYS A 365 -9.57 -14.99 5.11
N LEU A 366 -10.68 -15.65 4.74
CA LEU A 366 -11.88 -14.96 4.23
C LEU A 366 -12.76 -14.35 5.31
N VAL A 367 -12.74 -14.85 6.55
CA VAL A 367 -13.44 -14.20 7.68
C VAL A 367 -12.59 -13.08 8.29
N ALA A 368 -11.26 -13.14 8.22
CA ALA A 368 -10.40 -12.07 8.70
C ALA A 368 -10.48 -10.78 7.84
N SER A 369 -10.78 -10.90 6.54
CA SER A 369 -11.04 -9.74 5.67
C SER A 369 -12.42 -9.08 5.91
N ARG A 370 -13.28 -9.66 6.76
CA ARG A 370 -14.63 -9.12 7.05
C ARG A 370 -14.75 -8.36 8.37
N GLY A 371 -13.64 -8.14 9.09
CA GLY A 371 -13.67 -7.60 10.45
C GLY A 371 -14.45 -6.30 10.62
N PHE A 372 -14.48 -5.44 9.60
CA PHE A 372 -15.16 -4.14 9.65
C PHE A 372 -16.29 -3.99 8.63
N LEU A 373 -16.62 -5.00 7.82
CA LEU A 373 -17.57 -4.81 6.70
C LEU A 373 -18.92 -4.27 7.19
N ASP A 374 -19.52 -4.97 8.15
CA ASP A 374 -20.82 -4.60 8.72
C ASP A 374 -20.72 -3.28 9.49
N GLU A 375 -19.59 -3.03 10.17
CA GLU A 375 -19.34 -1.77 10.89
C GLU A 375 -19.21 -0.58 9.93
N LEU A 376 -18.52 -0.74 8.81
CA LEU A 376 -18.37 0.29 7.77
C LEU A 376 -19.74 0.65 7.19
N ILE A 377 -20.54 -0.36 6.83
CA ILE A 377 -21.90 -0.17 6.31
C ILE A 377 -22.77 0.54 7.35
N ALA A 378 -22.77 0.06 8.60
CA ALA A 378 -23.56 0.64 9.68
C ALA A 378 -23.17 2.10 9.97
N ASN A 379 -21.87 2.39 10.04
CA ASN A 379 -21.36 3.74 10.31
C ASN A 379 -21.64 4.70 9.14
N ALA A 380 -21.46 4.25 7.89
CA ALA A 380 -21.77 5.06 6.72
C ALA A 380 -23.28 5.38 6.62
N ALA A 381 -24.13 4.38 6.87
CA ALA A 381 -25.57 4.56 6.97
C ALA A 381 -25.97 5.50 8.11
N TYR A 382 -25.35 5.37 9.29
CA TYR A 382 -25.58 6.26 10.44
C TYR A 382 -25.23 7.71 10.11
N ILE A 383 -24.12 7.95 9.42
CA ILE A 383 -23.74 9.29 8.98
C ILE A 383 -24.82 9.90 8.07
N GLY A 384 -25.44 9.07 7.24
CA GLY A 384 -26.56 9.41 6.36
C GLY A 384 -27.94 9.55 7.03
N THR A 385 -28.04 9.51 8.37
CA THR A 385 -29.32 9.60 9.09
C THR A 385 -30.08 10.88 8.70
N PRO A 386 -31.37 10.79 8.29
CA PRO A 386 -32.20 11.96 8.02
C PRO A 386 -32.23 12.94 9.19
N GLY A 387 -32.12 14.24 8.92
CA GLY A 387 -32.03 15.26 9.97
C GLY A 387 -30.62 15.48 10.51
N LYS A 388 -29.61 14.73 10.08
CA LYS A 388 -28.22 14.88 10.56
C LYS A 388 -27.24 15.13 9.43
N GLY A 389 -26.10 15.75 9.76
CA GLY A 389 -24.96 15.90 8.87
C GLY A 389 -23.63 15.99 9.63
N ILE A 390 -22.57 16.40 8.93
CA ILE A 390 -21.21 16.41 9.45
C ILE A 390 -20.73 17.84 9.71
N LEU A 391 -20.14 18.09 10.87
CA LEU A 391 -19.32 19.27 11.14
C LEU A 391 -17.89 19.02 10.65
N ALA A 392 -17.41 19.79 9.68
CA ALA A 392 -16.02 19.73 9.24
C ALA A 392 -15.16 20.70 10.05
N ALA A 393 -14.56 20.24 11.15
CA ALA A 393 -13.67 21.00 12.05
C ALA A 393 -12.19 20.63 11.87
N ASP A 394 -11.83 20.16 10.67
CA ASP A 394 -10.53 19.63 10.28
C ASP A 394 -9.60 20.68 9.64
N GLU A 395 -9.82 21.97 9.95
CA GLU A 395 -8.91 23.01 9.48
C GLU A 395 -7.49 22.77 10.04
N SER A 396 -6.50 22.68 9.15
CA SER A 396 -5.09 22.67 9.54
C SER A 396 -4.71 23.93 10.31
N THR A 397 -3.59 23.89 11.05
CA THR A 397 -3.06 25.02 11.84
C THR A 397 -2.96 26.31 11.03
N GLY A 398 -2.56 26.24 9.76
CA GLY A 398 -2.54 27.39 8.85
C GLY A 398 -3.94 27.88 8.44
N THR A 399 -4.86 26.97 8.14
CA THR A 399 -6.23 27.31 7.71
C THR A 399 -7.05 27.92 8.84
N ILE A 400 -6.99 27.35 10.05
CA ILE A 400 -7.67 27.91 11.22
C ILE A 400 -7.03 29.25 11.63
N GLY A 401 -5.72 29.41 11.44
CA GLY A 401 -5.04 30.69 11.65
C GLY A 401 -5.62 31.83 10.82
N LYS A 402 -5.91 31.60 9.54
CA LYS A 402 -6.59 32.59 8.68
C LYS A 402 -7.99 32.95 9.21
N ARG A 403 -8.71 31.97 9.78
CA ARG A 403 -10.03 32.20 10.37
C ARG A 403 -9.94 33.02 11.67
N LEU A 404 -9.04 32.66 12.58
CA LEU A 404 -8.81 33.39 13.82
C LEU A 404 -8.34 34.83 13.55
N ALA A 405 -7.45 35.02 12.58
CA ALA A 405 -7.01 36.34 12.16
C ALA A 405 -8.17 37.24 11.68
N SER A 406 -9.19 36.67 11.03
CA SER A 406 -10.37 37.42 10.57
C SER A 406 -11.23 38.02 11.70
N ILE A 407 -11.03 37.56 12.93
CA ILE A 407 -11.68 38.07 14.14
C ILE A 407 -10.67 38.66 15.14
N ASN A 408 -9.44 38.96 14.69
CA ASN A 408 -8.34 39.49 15.48
C ASN A 408 -7.94 38.60 16.67
N VAL A 409 -8.03 37.27 16.51
CA VAL A 409 -7.58 36.29 17.51
C VAL A 409 -6.27 35.66 17.07
N GLU A 410 -5.32 35.56 17.99
CA GLU A 410 -4.01 34.96 17.73
C GLU A 410 -4.12 33.44 17.49
N ASN A 411 -3.33 32.92 16.55
CA ASN A 411 -3.29 31.49 16.22
C ASN A 411 -2.36 30.70 17.16
N VAL A 412 -2.76 30.61 18.43
CA VAL A 412 -2.11 29.74 19.44
C VAL A 412 -2.96 28.51 19.74
N GLU A 413 -2.31 27.45 20.24
CA GLU A 413 -2.98 26.17 20.53
C GLU A 413 -4.16 26.31 21.49
N SER A 414 -4.02 27.14 22.53
CA SER A 414 -5.09 27.43 23.50
C SER A 414 -6.34 28.00 22.83
N ASN A 415 -6.20 28.92 21.87
CA ASN A 415 -7.32 29.52 21.14
C ASN A 415 -7.95 28.53 20.16
N ARG A 416 -7.14 27.69 19.50
CA ARG A 416 -7.65 26.61 18.65
C ARG A 416 -8.47 25.63 19.48
N ARG A 417 -7.95 25.19 20.63
CA ARG A 417 -8.66 24.31 21.57
C ARG A 417 -9.95 24.94 22.07
N ALA A 418 -9.91 26.19 22.53
CA ALA A 418 -11.09 26.91 23.02
C ALA A 418 -12.19 27.01 21.96
N PHE A 419 -11.83 27.27 20.70
CA PHE A 419 -12.82 27.31 19.62
C PHE A 419 -13.43 25.93 19.33
N ARG A 420 -12.64 24.85 19.37
CA ARG A 420 -13.15 23.48 19.19
C ARG A 420 -14.06 23.05 20.34
N GLU A 421 -13.65 23.32 21.57
CA GLU A 421 -14.44 23.06 22.78
C GLU A 421 -15.78 23.80 22.74
N LEU A 422 -15.78 25.07 22.31
CA LEU A 422 -17.00 25.85 22.10
C LEU A 422 -18.00 25.14 21.18
N LEU A 423 -17.52 24.58 20.06
CA LEU A 423 -18.36 23.85 19.09
C LEU A 423 -18.87 22.52 19.66
N PHE A 424 -18.01 21.73 20.32
CA PHE A 424 -18.33 20.38 20.77
C PHE A 424 -19.19 20.37 22.04
N CYS A 425 -19.03 21.37 22.89
CA CYS A 425 -19.80 21.53 24.13
C CYS A 425 -21.07 22.38 23.92
N ALA A 426 -21.43 22.73 22.69
CA ALA A 426 -22.65 23.47 22.41
C ALA A 426 -23.91 22.62 22.76
N PRO A 427 -24.77 23.06 23.69
CA PRO A 427 -25.91 22.26 24.12
C PRO A 427 -26.89 21.98 22.97
N GLY A 428 -27.35 20.75 22.87
CA GLY A 428 -28.41 20.36 21.92
C GLY A 428 -28.01 20.28 20.45
N VAL A 429 -26.74 20.45 20.08
CA VAL A 429 -26.31 20.37 18.66
C VAL A 429 -26.06 18.94 18.18
N LEU A 430 -25.72 18.02 19.08
CA LEU A 430 -25.39 16.63 18.76
C LEU A 430 -26.56 15.87 18.10
N GLN A 431 -27.80 16.30 18.34
CA GLN A 431 -28.97 15.72 17.67
C GLN A 431 -29.00 16.02 16.15
N PHE A 432 -28.31 17.08 15.71
CA PHE A 432 -28.23 17.51 14.31
C PHE A 432 -26.95 17.04 13.61
N LEU A 433 -26.00 16.47 14.36
CA LEU A 433 -24.70 16.05 13.85
C LEU A 433 -24.57 14.53 13.97
N SER A 434 -24.21 13.87 12.87
CA SER A 434 -23.90 12.44 12.85
C SER A 434 -22.39 12.18 12.90
N GLY A 435 -21.56 13.18 12.60
CA GLY A 435 -20.11 13.08 12.70
C GLY A 435 -19.41 14.44 12.78
N VAL A 436 -18.17 14.42 13.25
CA VAL A 436 -17.27 15.57 13.26
C VAL A 436 -15.92 15.16 12.66
N ILE A 437 -15.44 15.89 11.66
CA ILE A 437 -14.09 15.67 11.10
C ILE A 437 -13.10 16.50 11.93
N LEU A 438 -12.02 15.87 12.38
CA LEU A 438 -10.96 16.49 13.19
C LEU A 438 -9.63 16.52 12.42
N PHE A 439 -8.74 17.44 12.79
CA PHE A 439 -7.38 17.54 12.25
C PHE A 439 -6.37 16.76 13.12
N GLU A 440 -5.27 16.29 12.54
CA GLU A 440 -4.26 15.43 13.21
C GLU A 440 -3.58 16.08 14.44
N GLU A 441 -3.51 17.41 14.52
CA GLU A 441 -3.08 18.10 15.77
C GLU A 441 -3.97 17.70 16.98
N THR A 442 -5.13 17.08 16.72
CA THR A 442 -6.08 16.55 17.70
C THR A 442 -5.92 15.02 17.94
N LEU A 443 -5.10 14.28 17.17
CA LEU A 443 -4.97 12.79 17.24
C LEU A 443 -3.59 12.29 16.67
N TYR A 444 -2.74 11.58 17.43
CA TYR A 444 -1.32 11.28 17.07
C TYR A 444 -1.01 9.88 16.42
N GLN A 445 0.19 9.71 15.78
CA GLN A 445 0.54 8.93 14.55
C GLN A 445 1.03 7.44 14.57
N LYS A 446 1.00 6.80 13.37
CA LYS A 446 0.79 5.39 12.83
C LYS A 446 -0.68 5.18 12.43
N ARG A 447 -1.08 5.93 11.41
CA ARG A 447 -2.27 6.79 11.39
C ARG A 447 -3.61 6.06 11.49
N LEU A 448 -4.01 5.21 10.53
CA LEU A 448 -5.41 4.77 10.45
C LEU A 448 -5.82 3.80 11.57
N MET A 449 -5.03 2.74 11.83
CA MET A 449 -5.30 1.87 13.00
C MET A 449 -5.26 2.66 14.31
N LYS A 450 -4.33 3.59 14.49
CA LYS A 450 -4.31 4.42 15.70
C LYS A 450 -5.48 5.38 15.79
N TYR A 451 -5.96 5.92 14.66
CA TYR A 451 -7.17 6.74 14.65
C TYR A 451 -8.39 5.90 15.02
N TYR A 452 -8.48 4.68 14.48
CA TYR A 452 -9.52 3.72 14.83
C TYR A 452 -9.49 3.37 16.34
N GLU A 453 -8.30 3.05 16.88
CA GLU A 453 -8.06 2.81 18.31
C GLU A 453 -8.38 4.04 19.18
N ALA A 454 -8.12 5.24 18.67
CA ALA A 454 -8.46 6.51 19.33
C ALA A 454 -9.95 6.89 19.19
N GLY A 455 -10.76 6.08 18.50
CA GLY A 455 -12.22 6.23 18.41
C GLY A 455 -12.74 6.83 17.10
N ALA A 456 -11.87 7.16 16.13
CA ALA A 456 -12.33 7.56 14.81
C ALA A 456 -13.03 6.38 14.11
N ARG A 457 -14.10 6.66 13.35
CA ARG A 457 -14.86 5.66 12.58
C ARG A 457 -15.04 6.02 11.11
N PHE A 458 -14.55 7.17 10.72
CA PHE A 458 -14.54 7.63 9.34
C PHE A 458 -13.34 8.55 9.13
N ALA A 459 -12.93 8.68 7.87
CA ALA A 459 -11.82 9.51 7.44
C ALA A 459 -12.27 10.41 6.29
N LYS A 460 -11.47 11.42 5.96
CA LYS A 460 -11.74 12.33 4.85
C LYS A 460 -10.48 12.59 4.03
N TRP A 461 -10.59 12.51 2.70
CA TRP A 461 -9.52 12.91 1.78
C TRP A 461 -10.03 13.83 0.68
N ARG A 462 -9.41 15.00 0.59
CA ARG A 462 -9.77 16.07 -0.36
C ARG A 462 -8.85 16.06 -1.57
N ALA A 463 -9.44 15.77 -2.73
CA ALA A 463 -8.88 16.05 -4.05
C ALA A 463 -9.42 17.39 -4.55
N VAL A 464 -8.63 18.12 -5.34
CA VAL A 464 -9.00 19.45 -5.85
C VAL A 464 -8.85 19.49 -7.36
N LEU A 465 -9.90 19.91 -8.04
CA LEU A 465 -9.95 20.10 -9.48
C LEU A 465 -10.45 21.52 -9.80
N LYS A 466 -10.04 22.07 -10.93
CA LYS A 466 -10.43 23.41 -11.37
C LYS A 466 -11.13 23.32 -12.73
N ILE A 467 -12.11 24.19 -12.94
CA ILE A 467 -12.69 24.45 -14.27
C ILE A 467 -11.93 25.60 -14.92
N GLY A 468 -11.42 25.36 -16.12
CA GLY A 468 -10.74 26.36 -16.93
C GLY A 468 -10.96 26.10 -18.42
N PRO A 469 -10.27 26.83 -19.30
CA PRO A 469 -10.40 26.65 -20.75
C PRO A 469 -10.08 25.22 -21.19
N THR A 470 -9.04 24.61 -20.58
CA THR A 470 -8.61 23.23 -20.87
C THR A 470 -8.71 22.32 -19.63
N GLU A 471 -8.98 22.90 -18.47
CA GLU A 471 -9.12 22.19 -17.20
C GLU A 471 -10.57 21.74 -16.89
N PRO A 472 -10.74 20.61 -16.17
CA PRO A 472 -9.68 19.72 -15.70
C PRO A 472 -9.14 18.83 -16.83
N SER A 473 -7.82 18.70 -16.88
CA SER A 473 -7.16 17.80 -17.84
C SER A 473 -7.45 16.34 -17.51
N GLN A 474 -7.35 15.44 -18.49
CA GLN A 474 -7.56 14.01 -18.26
C GLN A 474 -6.59 13.44 -17.21
N LEU A 475 -5.35 13.93 -17.19
CA LEU A 475 -4.36 13.56 -16.17
C LEU A 475 -4.83 13.96 -14.77
N ALA A 476 -5.31 15.20 -14.59
CA ALA A 476 -5.79 15.66 -13.28
C ALA A 476 -6.99 14.83 -12.79
N ILE A 477 -7.91 14.46 -13.69
CA ILE A 477 -9.04 13.59 -13.35
C ILE A 477 -8.53 12.21 -12.91
N ASN A 478 -7.66 11.58 -13.70
CA ASN A 478 -7.16 10.23 -13.43
C ASN A 478 -6.36 10.15 -12.13
N GLU A 479 -5.46 11.10 -11.88
CA GLU A 479 -4.62 11.10 -10.67
C GLU A 479 -5.45 11.30 -9.40
N ASN A 480 -6.42 12.22 -9.43
CA ASN A 480 -7.30 12.44 -8.29
C ASN A 480 -8.23 11.24 -8.06
N ALA A 481 -8.81 10.65 -9.11
CA ALA A 481 -9.67 9.48 -9.00
C ALA A 481 -8.91 8.27 -8.41
N ASN A 482 -7.73 7.94 -8.95
CA ASN A 482 -6.89 6.85 -8.44
C ASN A 482 -6.33 7.14 -7.04
N GLY A 483 -6.03 8.40 -6.71
CA GLY A 483 -5.63 8.82 -5.37
C GLY A 483 -6.74 8.58 -4.35
N LEU A 484 -7.96 9.00 -4.67
CA LEU A 484 -9.14 8.79 -3.84
C LEU A 484 -9.50 7.30 -3.67
N ALA A 485 -9.38 6.51 -4.74
CA ALA A 485 -9.68 5.08 -4.68
C ALA A 485 -8.69 4.29 -3.81
N ARG A 486 -7.38 4.57 -3.96
CA ARG A 486 -6.35 4.01 -3.07
C ARG A 486 -6.54 4.43 -1.62
N TYR A 487 -6.86 5.71 -1.39
CA TYR A 487 -7.18 6.21 -0.06
C TYR A 487 -8.39 5.45 0.55
N ALA A 488 -9.44 5.22 -0.25
CA ALA A 488 -10.67 4.60 0.22
C ALA A 488 -10.46 3.14 0.63
N ILE A 489 -9.77 2.33 -0.19
CA ILE A 489 -9.51 0.91 0.15
C ILE A 489 -8.66 0.79 1.41
N ILE A 490 -7.61 1.61 1.55
CA ILE A 490 -6.76 1.62 2.74
C ILE A 490 -7.59 2.01 3.99
N CYS A 491 -8.55 2.94 3.89
CA CYS A 491 -9.42 3.26 5.02
C CYS A 491 -10.30 2.08 5.43
N GLN A 492 -10.89 1.38 4.46
CA GLN A 492 -11.78 0.24 4.73
C GLN A 492 -11.02 -0.95 5.34
N GLU A 493 -9.80 -1.23 4.88
CA GLU A 493 -8.90 -2.24 5.48
C GLU A 493 -8.58 -1.94 6.95
N ASN A 494 -8.72 -0.68 7.38
CA ASN A 494 -8.43 -0.21 8.74
C ASN A 494 -9.72 0.20 9.50
N GLY A 495 -10.90 -0.22 9.04
CA GLY A 495 -12.17 -0.01 9.75
C GLY A 495 -12.73 1.42 9.74
N LEU A 496 -12.24 2.28 8.85
CA LEU A 496 -12.68 3.67 8.73
C LEU A 496 -13.50 3.86 7.46
N VAL A 497 -14.72 4.43 7.58
CA VAL A 497 -15.53 4.83 6.43
C VAL A 497 -14.83 5.97 5.67
N PRO A 498 -14.43 5.81 4.39
CA PRO A 498 -13.82 6.89 3.62
C PRO A 498 -14.88 7.87 3.09
N ILE A 499 -14.70 9.15 3.42
CA ILE A 499 -15.35 10.26 2.73
C ILE A 499 -14.49 10.63 1.51
N VAL A 500 -15.01 10.32 0.33
CA VAL A 500 -14.40 10.62 -0.98
C VAL A 500 -14.77 12.04 -1.39
N GLU A 501 -13.80 12.97 -1.37
CA GLU A 501 -14.05 14.41 -1.64
C GLU A 501 -13.32 14.87 -2.92
N PRO A 502 -13.89 14.68 -4.12
CA PRO A 502 -13.41 15.27 -5.37
C PRO A 502 -13.98 16.69 -5.53
N GLU A 503 -13.39 17.67 -4.86
CA GLU A 503 -13.88 19.05 -4.92
C GLU A 503 -13.50 19.72 -6.25
N ILE A 504 -14.50 20.09 -7.03
CA ILE A 504 -14.33 21.01 -8.16
C ILE A 504 -14.52 22.43 -7.66
N LEU A 505 -13.47 23.24 -7.82
CA LEU A 505 -13.46 24.64 -7.41
C LEU A 505 -14.43 25.47 -8.24
N VAL A 506 -15.09 26.41 -7.56
CA VAL A 506 -16.05 27.35 -8.16
C VAL A 506 -15.37 28.50 -8.92
N ASP A 507 -14.05 28.64 -8.86
CA ASP A 507 -13.36 29.81 -9.41
C ASP A 507 -13.56 29.95 -10.94
N GLY A 508 -13.91 31.17 -11.38
CA GLY A 508 -14.00 31.56 -12.79
C GLY A 508 -15.41 31.96 -13.26
N SER A 509 -15.55 32.19 -14.56
CA SER A 509 -16.77 32.71 -15.21
C SER A 509 -17.58 31.65 -15.96
N HIS A 510 -17.43 30.37 -15.60
CA HIS A 510 -18.16 29.28 -16.23
C HIS A 510 -19.63 29.27 -15.81
N ASP A 511 -20.51 28.79 -16.69
CA ASP A 511 -21.93 28.63 -16.38
C ASP A 511 -22.20 27.32 -15.63
N ILE A 512 -23.45 27.15 -15.18
CA ILE A 512 -23.85 25.96 -14.42
C ILE A 512 -23.83 24.68 -15.28
N ASN A 513 -24.02 24.78 -16.60
CA ASN A 513 -23.92 23.65 -17.52
C ASN A 513 -22.50 23.10 -17.55
N ARG A 514 -21.51 23.98 -17.68
CA ARG A 514 -20.10 23.60 -17.64
C ARG A 514 -19.73 22.95 -16.30
N CYS A 515 -20.25 23.46 -15.19
CA CYS A 515 -20.06 22.83 -13.88
C CYS A 515 -20.67 21.42 -13.82
N ALA A 516 -21.88 21.22 -14.34
CA ALA A 516 -22.50 19.89 -14.43
C ALA A 516 -21.67 18.92 -15.27
N ASP A 517 -21.25 19.32 -16.47
CA ASP A 517 -20.49 18.47 -17.38
C ASP A 517 -19.17 18.00 -16.74
N VAL A 518 -18.46 18.91 -16.08
CA VAL A 518 -17.22 18.58 -15.38
C VAL A 518 -17.50 17.70 -14.16
N THR A 519 -18.54 18.00 -13.39
CA THR A 519 -18.94 17.18 -12.22
C THR A 519 -19.27 15.75 -12.65
N GLU A 520 -20.06 15.57 -13.71
CA GLU A 520 -20.39 14.23 -14.23
C GLU A 520 -19.13 13.47 -14.67
N ARG A 521 -18.24 14.12 -15.43
CA ARG A 521 -17.00 13.49 -15.90
C ARG A 521 -16.08 13.06 -14.74
N VAL A 522 -15.94 13.92 -13.72
CA VAL A 522 -15.10 13.64 -12.55
C VAL A 522 -15.69 12.53 -11.70
N LEU A 523 -16.99 12.58 -11.39
CA LEU A 523 -17.64 11.56 -10.57
C LEU A 523 -17.65 10.20 -11.27
N ALA A 524 -17.90 10.14 -12.57
CA ALA A 524 -17.82 8.90 -13.34
C ALA A 524 -16.41 8.27 -13.24
N ALA A 525 -15.35 9.08 -13.38
CA ALA A 525 -13.98 8.61 -13.22
C ALA A 525 -13.67 8.14 -11.79
N CYS A 526 -14.15 8.86 -10.77
CA CYS A 526 -14.01 8.47 -9.36
C CYS A 526 -14.68 7.11 -9.09
N TYR A 527 -15.93 6.90 -9.49
CA TYR A 527 -16.62 5.63 -9.25
C TYR A 527 -16.05 4.47 -10.05
N LYS A 528 -15.56 4.71 -11.28
CA LYS A 528 -14.80 3.70 -12.01
C LYS A 528 -13.53 3.30 -11.26
N ALA A 529 -12.76 4.27 -10.76
CA ALA A 529 -11.55 3.99 -9.98
C ALA A 529 -11.87 3.29 -8.65
N LEU A 530 -12.93 3.69 -7.93
CA LEU A 530 -13.36 3.01 -6.71
C LEU A 530 -13.71 1.54 -6.98
N ASN A 531 -14.39 1.26 -8.10
CA ASN A 531 -14.70 -0.10 -8.52
C ASN A 531 -13.45 -0.92 -8.89
N ASP A 532 -12.50 -0.33 -9.63
CA ASP A 532 -11.23 -0.95 -10.00
C ASP A 532 -10.37 -1.30 -8.79
N HIS A 533 -10.50 -0.54 -7.70
CA HIS A 533 -9.83 -0.77 -6.43
C HIS A 533 -10.64 -1.62 -5.44
N HIS A 534 -11.76 -2.20 -5.87
CA HIS A 534 -12.63 -3.08 -5.06
C HIS A 534 -13.17 -2.41 -3.78
N VAL A 535 -13.40 -1.10 -3.81
CA VAL A 535 -13.95 -0.37 -2.67
C VAL A 535 -15.42 -0.72 -2.47
N LEU A 536 -15.80 -1.06 -1.22
CA LEU A 536 -17.19 -1.32 -0.82
C LEU A 536 -17.98 -0.01 -0.78
N LEU A 537 -18.89 0.21 -1.73
CA LEU A 537 -19.61 1.49 -1.84
C LEU A 537 -20.58 1.74 -0.67
N GLU A 538 -21.19 0.70 -0.15
CA GLU A 538 -22.08 0.72 1.02
C GLU A 538 -21.37 1.23 2.29
N GLY A 539 -20.05 1.03 2.35
CA GLY A 539 -19.18 1.54 3.41
C GLY A 539 -18.42 2.80 3.03
N THR A 540 -18.92 3.62 2.10
CA THR A 540 -18.32 4.92 1.71
C THR A 540 -19.28 6.08 1.86
N LEU A 541 -18.77 7.30 1.76
CA LEU A 541 -19.54 8.53 1.62
C LEU A 541 -18.95 9.38 0.50
N LEU A 542 -19.80 10.10 -0.24
CA LEU A 542 -19.35 11.07 -1.24
C LEU A 542 -19.49 12.49 -0.70
N LYS A 543 -18.44 13.30 -0.81
CA LYS A 543 -18.45 14.73 -0.49
C LYS A 543 -18.12 15.56 -1.73
N PRO A 544 -19.10 15.79 -2.63
CA PRO A 544 -18.87 16.57 -3.83
C PRO A 544 -19.17 18.05 -3.58
N ASN A 545 -18.74 18.90 -4.50
CA ASN A 545 -19.31 20.24 -4.67
C ASN A 545 -20.79 20.14 -5.09
N MET A 546 -21.59 21.15 -4.73
CA MET A 546 -22.85 21.40 -5.43
C MET A 546 -22.55 21.90 -6.84
N VAL A 547 -23.46 21.67 -7.78
CA VAL A 547 -23.32 22.17 -9.16
C VAL A 547 -23.83 23.61 -9.21
N THR A 548 -22.91 24.57 -9.29
CA THR A 548 -23.19 26.00 -9.30
C THR A 548 -22.50 26.69 -10.47
N PRO A 549 -22.94 27.89 -10.89
CA PRO A 549 -22.12 28.75 -11.73
C PRO A 549 -20.78 29.07 -11.04
N GLY A 550 -19.80 29.48 -11.84
CA GLY A 550 -18.53 29.95 -11.33
C GLY A 550 -18.67 31.22 -10.48
N SER A 551 -17.66 31.52 -9.68
CA SER A 551 -17.63 32.64 -8.73
C SER A 551 -17.86 34.00 -9.38
N ASP A 552 -17.45 34.14 -10.64
CA ASP A 552 -17.52 35.39 -11.41
C ASP A 552 -18.80 35.44 -12.27
N SER A 553 -19.58 34.37 -12.27
CA SER A 553 -20.85 34.24 -12.97
C SER A 553 -22.02 34.73 -12.11
N PRO A 554 -23.12 35.22 -12.72
CA PRO A 554 -24.34 35.52 -11.98
C PRO A 554 -24.86 34.30 -11.21
N LYS A 555 -25.26 34.53 -9.95
CA LYS A 555 -25.90 33.49 -9.13
C LYS A 555 -27.23 33.05 -9.75
N VAL A 556 -27.57 31.78 -9.55
CA VAL A 556 -28.85 31.19 -9.98
C VAL A 556 -29.72 30.85 -8.76
N LYS A 557 -31.00 30.58 -9.02
CA LYS A 557 -31.95 30.20 -7.96
C LYS A 557 -31.59 28.82 -7.37
N PRO A 558 -31.88 28.57 -6.08
CA PRO A 558 -31.63 27.27 -5.44
C PRO A 558 -32.26 26.07 -6.15
N GLU A 559 -33.41 26.25 -6.77
CA GLU A 559 -34.09 25.19 -7.53
C GLU A 559 -33.28 24.75 -8.75
N VAL A 560 -32.57 25.68 -9.39
CA VAL A 560 -31.69 25.39 -10.54
C VAL A 560 -30.43 24.65 -10.06
N VAL A 561 -29.82 25.09 -8.96
CA VAL A 561 -28.70 24.37 -8.33
C VAL A 561 -29.12 22.94 -7.98
N ALA A 562 -30.32 22.78 -7.41
CA ALA A 562 -30.86 21.49 -7.02
C ALA A 562 -31.07 20.55 -8.21
N GLU A 563 -31.71 21.03 -9.28
CA GLU A 563 -31.95 20.25 -10.50
C GLU A 563 -30.63 19.76 -11.12
N TYR A 564 -29.67 20.66 -11.29
CA TYR A 564 -28.38 20.33 -11.90
C TYR A 564 -27.57 19.38 -11.03
N THR A 565 -27.54 19.62 -9.71
CA THR A 565 -26.78 18.79 -8.77
C THR A 565 -27.37 17.38 -8.70
N VAL A 566 -28.68 17.24 -8.46
CA VAL A 566 -29.31 15.91 -8.33
C VAL A 566 -29.21 15.12 -9.63
N ARG A 567 -29.36 15.79 -10.79
CA ARG A 567 -29.18 15.14 -12.11
C ARG A 567 -27.76 14.62 -12.33
N ALA A 568 -26.74 15.42 -12.01
CA ALA A 568 -25.35 15.00 -12.15
C ALA A 568 -25.04 13.76 -11.28
N LEU A 569 -25.59 13.74 -10.06
CA LEU A 569 -25.47 12.59 -9.15
C LEU A 569 -26.21 11.36 -9.69
N GLN A 570 -27.45 11.52 -10.16
CA GLN A 570 -28.24 10.44 -10.77
C GLN A 570 -27.56 9.77 -11.96
N ARG A 571 -26.75 10.53 -12.71
CA ARG A 571 -26.02 10.02 -13.88
C ARG A 571 -24.74 9.28 -13.54
N THR A 572 -24.21 9.40 -12.32
CA THR A 572 -22.83 8.98 -12.03
C THR A 572 -22.66 8.18 -10.74
N VAL A 573 -23.46 8.44 -9.71
CA VAL A 573 -23.33 7.81 -8.40
C VAL A 573 -24.12 6.49 -8.40
N PRO A 574 -23.53 5.35 -7.98
CA PRO A 574 -24.28 4.12 -7.78
C PRO A 574 -25.21 4.18 -6.55
N PRO A 575 -26.43 3.60 -6.59
CA PRO A 575 -27.36 3.56 -5.45
C PRO A 575 -26.84 2.87 -4.18
N ALA A 576 -25.76 2.08 -4.28
CA ALA A 576 -25.15 1.39 -3.14
C ALA A 576 -24.49 2.35 -2.14
N VAL A 577 -24.09 3.56 -2.57
CA VAL A 577 -23.60 4.59 -1.65
C VAL A 577 -24.74 4.93 -0.67
N PRO A 578 -24.51 5.10 0.63
CA PRO A 578 -25.60 5.43 1.56
C PRO A 578 -25.93 6.93 1.58
N ALA A 579 -24.93 7.81 1.51
CA ALA A 579 -25.14 9.24 1.63
C ALA A 579 -24.13 10.11 0.88
N ILE A 580 -24.63 11.27 0.46
CA ILE A 580 -23.89 12.35 -0.19
C ILE A 580 -23.87 13.53 0.79
N VAL A 581 -22.67 13.88 1.26
CA VAL A 581 -22.43 14.86 2.33
C VAL A 581 -21.77 16.11 1.74
N PHE A 582 -22.56 17.02 1.15
CA PHE A 582 -22.04 18.13 0.36
C PHE A 582 -21.05 19.02 1.11
N LEU A 583 -19.98 19.44 0.44
CA LEU A 583 -19.14 20.55 0.90
C LEU A 583 -19.84 21.88 0.59
N SER A 584 -19.65 22.89 1.44
CA SER A 584 -20.24 24.21 1.21
C SER A 584 -19.48 25.02 0.15
N GLY A 585 -18.21 24.69 -0.11
CA GLY A 585 -17.37 25.46 -1.02
C GLY A 585 -17.31 26.93 -0.61
N GLY A 586 -17.42 27.83 -1.58
CA GLY A 586 -17.46 29.29 -1.39
C GLY A 586 -18.81 29.89 -0.97
N GLN A 587 -19.83 29.05 -0.75
CA GLN A 587 -21.19 29.53 -0.44
C GLN A 587 -21.25 30.17 0.95
N SER A 588 -22.14 31.15 1.11
CA SER A 588 -22.51 31.67 2.43
C SER A 588 -23.26 30.61 3.26
N GLU A 589 -23.38 30.81 4.57
CA GLU A 589 -24.11 29.89 5.46
C GLU A 589 -25.56 29.68 5.01
N GLU A 590 -26.26 30.76 4.62
CA GLU A 590 -27.64 30.70 4.19
C GLU A 590 -27.78 30.06 2.81
N GLU A 591 -26.90 30.42 1.87
CA GLU A 591 -26.89 29.86 0.52
C GLU A 591 -26.69 28.34 0.52
N ALA A 592 -25.74 27.84 1.31
CA ALA A 592 -25.51 26.41 1.45
C ALA A 592 -26.75 25.70 2.01
N THR A 593 -27.43 26.32 2.98
CA THR A 593 -28.64 25.76 3.61
C THR A 593 -29.82 25.72 2.63
N ILE A 594 -30.09 26.82 1.90
CA ILE A 594 -31.23 26.89 0.96
C ILE A 594 -31.01 25.98 -0.26
N ASN A 595 -29.78 25.83 -0.74
CA ASN A 595 -29.46 24.92 -1.84
C ASN A 595 -29.64 23.46 -1.42
N LEU A 596 -29.17 23.08 -0.23
CA LEU A 596 -29.41 21.75 0.34
C LEU A 596 -30.91 21.47 0.51
N ASN A 597 -31.66 22.45 1.03
CA ASN A 597 -33.10 22.35 1.20
C ASN A 597 -33.83 22.16 -0.13
N ALA A 598 -33.44 22.91 -1.17
CA ALA A 598 -34.01 22.78 -2.51
C ALA A 598 -33.76 21.39 -3.12
N MET A 599 -32.56 20.82 -2.92
CA MET A 599 -32.26 19.44 -3.34
C MET A 599 -33.17 18.40 -2.68
N ASN A 600 -33.42 18.54 -1.37
CA ASN A 600 -34.29 17.62 -0.65
C ASN A 600 -35.79 17.82 -0.95
N LYS A 601 -36.21 19.03 -1.36
CA LYS A 601 -37.57 19.30 -1.86
C LYS A 601 -37.81 18.79 -3.28
N LEU A 602 -36.76 18.63 -4.08
CA LEU A 602 -36.89 18.21 -5.48
C LEU A 602 -37.57 16.85 -5.58
N LYS A 603 -38.68 16.76 -6.34
CA LYS A 603 -39.37 15.48 -6.57
C LYS A 603 -38.55 14.59 -7.51
N GLY A 604 -38.49 13.30 -7.22
CA GLY A 604 -37.76 12.33 -8.04
C GLY A 604 -36.89 11.37 -7.23
N LYS A 605 -36.34 10.38 -7.93
CA LYS A 605 -35.53 9.31 -7.32
C LYS A 605 -34.22 9.88 -6.77
N LYS A 606 -33.99 9.71 -5.48
CA LYS A 606 -32.74 10.04 -4.79
C LYS A 606 -32.42 8.84 -3.90
N PRO A 607 -31.70 7.82 -4.41
CA PRO A 607 -31.47 6.59 -3.67
C PRO A 607 -30.45 6.77 -2.53
N TRP A 608 -29.87 7.97 -2.37
CA TRP A 608 -28.95 8.37 -1.31
C TRP A 608 -29.59 9.39 -0.39
N SER A 609 -29.17 9.42 0.88
CA SER A 609 -29.39 10.59 1.72
C SER A 609 -28.59 11.78 1.19
N LEU A 610 -29.23 12.94 1.04
CA LEU A 610 -28.57 14.20 0.67
C LEU A 610 -28.43 15.09 1.92
N THR A 611 -27.22 15.21 2.43
CA THR A 611 -26.92 15.97 3.66
C THR A 611 -25.66 16.83 3.50
N PHE A 612 -25.15 17.39 4.60
CA PHE A 612 -24.05 18.35 4.62
C PHE A 612 -22.79 17.79 5.27
N SER A 613 -21.63 18.24 4.79
CA SER A 613 -20.35 18.19 5.51
C SER A 613 -19.71 19.58 5.44
N PHE A 614 -20.15 20.45 6.36
CA PHE A 614 -19.89 21.88 6.30
C PHE A 614 -18.85 22.34 7.32
N GLY A 615 -17.88 23.11 6.85
CA GLY A 615 -16.93 23.84 7.69
C GLY A 615 -17.38 25.28 7.84
N ARG A 616 -17.01 26.14 6.87
CA ARG A 616 -17.36 27.57 6.87
C ARG A 616 -18.86 27.83 7.04
N ALA A 617 -19.71 27.09 6.33
CA ALA A 617 -21.17 27.29 6.37
C ALA A 617 -21.84 26.95 7.71
N LEU A 618 -21.12 26.30 8.65
CA LEU A 618 -21.58 26.06 10.01
C LEU A 618 -20.87 26.94 11.06
N GLN A 619 -19.66 27.42 10.76
CA GLN A 619 -18.78 28.02 11.76
C GLN A 619 -18.64 29.54 11.63
N GLN A 620 -18.99 30.17 10.51
CA GLN A 620 -18.65 31.56 10.24
C GLN A 620 -19.32 32.54 11.21
N SER A 621 -20.63 32.40 11.43
CA SER A 621 -21.38 33.22 12.39
C SER A 621 -20.96 32.93 13.82
N THR A 622 -20.68 31.67 14.15
CA THR A 622 -20.17 31.26 15.46
C THR A 622 -18.82 31.90 15.78
N LEU A 623 -17.90 31.90 14.82
CA LEU A 623 -16.58 32.50 14.97
C LEU A 623 -16.68 34.02 15.19
N LYS A 624 -17.51 34.71 14.38
CA LYS A 624 -17.78 36.15 14.55
C LYS A 624 -18.44 36.46 15.89
N ALA A 625 -19.38 35.62 16.33
CA ALA A 625 -20.06 35.76 17.61
C ALA A 625 -19.11 35.62 18.80
N TRP A 626 -18.16 34.68 18.71
CA TRP A 626 -17.18 34.41 19.76
C TRP A 626 -16.16 35.53 19.89
N ALA A 627 -15.57 35.97 18.77
CA ALA A 627 -14.54 37.02 18.74
C ALA A 627 -13.34 36.77 19.68
N GLY A 628 -13.07 35.50 20.05
CA GLY A 628 -11.99 35.12 20.97
C GLY A 628 -12.25 35.41 22.45
N LYS A 629 -13.48 35.76 22.83
CA LYS A 629 -13.82 36.23 24.17
C LYS A 629 -14.64 35.20 24.92
N GLU A 630 -14.27 34.91 26.17
CA GLU A 630 -14.93 33.90 27.00
C GLU A 630 -16.38 34.28 27.31
N GLU A 631 -16.65 35.56 27.55
CA GLU A 631 -18.00 36.08 27.80
C GLU A 631 -18.96 35.86 26.62
N ASN A 632 -18.43 35.64 25.41
CA ASN A 632 -19.22 35.43 24.20
C ASN A 632 -19.51 33.95 23.89
N VAL A 633 -19.01 33.00 24.69
CA VAL A 633 -19.16 31.56 24.41
C VAL A 633 -20.63 31.16 24.23
N LYS A 634 -21.52 31.57 25.15
CA LYS A 634 -22.96 31.25 25.06
C LYS A 634 -23.61 31.81 23.80
N LYS A 635 -23.26 33.05 23.43
CA LYS A 635 -23.73 33.71 22.20
C LYS A 635 -23.29 32.95 20.96
N ALA A 636 -22.02 32.52 20.92
CA ALA A 636 -21.47 31.77 19.81
C ALA A 636 -22.09 30.37 19.69
N GLN A 637 -22.29 29.68 20.81
CA GLN A 637 -22.97 28.38 20.84
C GLN A 637 -24.43 28.49 20.36
N ALA A 638 -25.14 29.55 20.72
CA ALA A 638 -26.49 29.81 20.21
C ALA A 638 -26.49 30.03 18.67
N ALA A 639 -25.55 30.81 18.16
CA ALA A 639 -25.39 31.00 16.71
C ALA A 639 -25.07 29.67 15.98
N PHE A 640 -24.20 28.85 16.59
CA PHE A 640 -23.87 27.52 16.08
C PHE A 640 -25.09 26.60 16.04
N HIS A 641 -25.84 26.53 17.14
CA HIS A 641 -27.06 25.73 17.23
C HIS A 641 -28.08 26.09 16.15
N VAL A 642 -28.27 27.39 15.90
CA VAL A 642 -29.19 27.85 14.84
C VAL A 642 -28.77 27.36 13.46
N ARG A 643 -27.47 27.34 13.15
CA ARG A 643 -26.97 26.79 11.88
C ARG A 643 -27.04 25.27 11.81
N CYS A 644 -26.75 24.55 12.89
CA CYS A 644 -26.95 23.10 12.95
C CYS A 644 -28.43 22.74 12.71
N LYS A 645 -29.36 23.42 13.39
CA LYS A 645 -30.80 23.19 13.24
C LYS A 645 -31.28 23.51 11.81
N ALA A 646 -30.87 24.64 11.25
CA ALA A 646 -31.28 25.03 9.90
C ALA A 646 -30.81 24.01 8.85
N ASN A 647 -29.57 23.53 8.96
CA ASN A 647 -29.06 22.51 8.06
C ASN A 647 -29.72 21.14 8.28
N SER A 648 -30.02 20.78 9.53
CA SER A 648 -30.84 19.59 9.86
C SER A 648 -32.20 19.65 9.17
N GLU A 649 -32.94 20.76 9.28
CA GLU A 649 -34.21 20.97 8.59
C GLU A 649 -34.06 20.95 7.05
N ALA A 650 -32.93 21.45 6.52
CA ALA A 650 -32.64 21.41 5.10
C ALA A 650 -32.44 19.98 4.57
N THR A 651 -31.89 19.07 5.37
CA THR A 651 -31.83 17.63 4.98
C THR A 651 -33.21 17.01 4.80
N LEU A 652 -34.22 17.55 5.47
CA LEU A 652 -35.61 17.07 5.41
C LEU A 652 -36.45 17.84 4.37
N GLY A 653 -35.85 18.80 3.67
CA GLY A 653 -36.60 19.71 2.78
C GLY A 653 -37.60 20.61 3.53
N ALA A 654 -37.40 20.81 4.84
CA ALA A 654 -38.34 21.50 5.73
C ALA A 654 -37.90 22.92 6.11
N TYR A 655 -36.68 23.34 5.73
CA TYR A 655 -36.17 24.65 6.10
C TYR A 655 -36.94 25.79 5.41
N LYS A 656 -37.25 26.83 6.19
CA LYS A 656 -38.13 27.95 5.80
C LYS A 656 -37.42 29.30 5.60
N GLY A 657 -36.08 29.36 5.71
CA GLY A 657 -35.31 30.57 5.39
C GLY A 657 -35.29 31.63 6.51
N ASP A 658 -35.31 31.21 7.78
CA ASP A 658 -35.49 32.11 8.93
C ASP A 658 -34.24 32.29 9.81
N ALA A 659 -33.09 31.73 9.43
CA ALA A 659 -31.90 31.73 10.26
C ALA A 659 -30.75 32.61 9.69
N THR A 660 -31.13 33.78 9.16
CA THR A 660 -30.23 34.89 8.87
C THR A 660 -29.68 35.51 10.15
N TRP A 661 -28.42 35.97 10.12
CA TRP A 661 -27.68 36.50 11.28
C TRP A 661 -28.48 37.51 12.11
N GLU A 662 -29.19 38.45 11.47
CA GLU A 662 -30.00 39.47 12.14
C GLU A 662 -31.18 38.89 12.95
N ARG A 663 -31.82 37.84 12.43
CA ARG A 663 -32.92 37.14 13.12
C ARG A 663 -32.41 36.17 14.19
N VAL A 664 -31.24 35.57 13.98
CA VAL A 664 -30.53 34.78 15.00
C VAL A 664 -30.22 35.65 16.21
N LEU A 665 -29.75 36.88 16.00
CA LEU A 665 -29.56 37.83 17.08
C LEU A 665 -30.90 38.15 17.75
N GLN A 666 -31.94 38.55 17.00
CA GLN A 666 -33.24 38.91 17.61
C GLN A 666 -33.89 37.79 18.46
N ARG A 667 -33.73 36.51 18.10
CA ARG A 667 -34.27 35.36 18.87
C ARG A 667 -33.43 34.92 20.05
N VAL A 668 -32.15 35.28 20.08
CA VAL A 668 -31.22 34.91 21.16
C VAL A 668 -31.07 36.08 22.16
N PHE A 669 -31.34 37.31 21.73
CA PHE A 669 -31.20 38.56 22.51
C PHE A 669 -32.53 39.17 23.01
N MET A 670 -33.69 38.60 22.67
CA MET A 670 -34.96 38.80 23.39
C MET A 670 -35.30 37.52 24.15
#